data_AF-A0A2H3L8A7-F1
#
_entry.id   AF-A0A2H3L8A7-F1
#
_cell.length_a   1.000
_cell.length_b   1.000
_cell.length_c   1.000
_cell.angle_alpha   90.00
_cell.angle_beta   90.00
_cell.angle_gamma   90.00
#
_symmetry.space_group_name_H-M   'P 1'
#
loop_
_entity.id
_entity.type
_entity.pdbx_description
1 polymer ?
#
loop_
_entity_poly.entity_id
_entity_poly.type
_entity_poly.pdbx_seq_one_letter_code
_entity_poly.pdbx_strand_id
1 'polypeptide(L)'
;MMRLFPLIFLTVFILITIGLLPPATPTVQAAPLAARQPGLPPSLFGLNMYITGRERSEAEAAQLVRLAGPIGARWTREEICWACWGREVRNDFYDRRIAMLAEAGIGIIGMLLTTPEQYRDPACVAHARRVNEPEYWCAPTDMDAFARWVGQVVERYDGDGYQDAPGSPRIAAWEIWNEPDMDGTWLPKADPVAYAEMLRKASAAIRAADPTAIVLVGGVYVFDAVGEKGFLDRVVDLAGWDSFDVLSIHPWLIDHAPDNPALINPRERFDVTIPGRLELAKRWVAARGGGKPIWITEVGWSTCGSACAPQFAKNGEEQANYMVRTFVLAAAAGIEHVSYFQLSDKFKGGQQPWGPAAILNDDLSPKPAYQAYGTMVSQLQFARYQGTGSLHRQGILANHRFTLPDGGVVDVLWTISGQRAIDFPLAAGLSATLVERDGRLRELGGGTARLTVSERPLYIRQVPGGSRSFAETGQSIRGSFLRTWERGGGLAIYGLPITPERLERGSDGVERIVQWFERTRFESHPQYRSPNDVLIGLVGVEYLARQGLDWRSLPTVDGAPAGCRYFPETRHSLCPPFRAYWERNGGLATFGFPISEPTNETVENGRTLSVQYFERARFEDHPDLAPANRVQLSRLGIRLAP
;
A
#
# COMPACT_ATOMS: atom_id res chain seq x y z
N MET A 1 -42.10 30.64 74.82
CA MET A 1 -42.86 30.44 76.06
C MET A 1 -43.24 28.97 76.11
N MET A 2 -42.75 28.26 77.13
CA MET A 2 -42.94 26.84 77.51
C MET A 2 -44.35 26.29 77.20
N ARG A 3 -44.54 25.01 76.86
CA ARG A 3 -44.60 23.82 77.77
C ARG A 3 -44.84 22.56 76.88
N LEU A 4 -44.55 21.30 77.17
CA LEU A 4 -43.86 20.53 78.23
C LEU A 4 -43.65 19.09 77.65
N PHE A 5 -42.63 18.38 78.17
CA PHE A 5 -42.25 16.94 78.09
C PHE A 5 -43.37 15.91 78.50
N PRO A 6 -43.18 14.54 78.57
CA PRO A 6 -41.98 13.68 78.34
C PRO A 6 -42.15 12.24 77.73
N LEU A 7 -40.99 11.64 77.39
CA LEU A 7 -40.45 10.27 77.60
C LEU A 7 -41.07 8.97 76.99
N ILE A 8 -40.21 8.32 76.17
CA ILE A 8 -39.71 6.90 76.20
C ILE A 8 -40.63 5.75 75.74
N PHE A 9 -40.23 5.06 74.65
CA PHE A 9 -39.69 3.68 74.70
C PHE A 9 -38.91 3.30 73.43
N LEU A 10 -37.83 2.55 73.68
CA LEU A 10 -36.82 1.93 72.81
C LEU A 10 -37.39 1.14 71.61
N THR A 11 -36.64 0.98 70.50
CA THR A 11 -35.89 -0.26 70.12
C THR A 11 -35.37 -0.22 68.66
N VAL A 12 -34.03 -0.30 68.53
CA VAL A 12 -33.13 -0.83 67.47
C VAL A 12 -33.59 -0.88 65.99
N PHE A 13 -32.83 -0.18 65.15
CA PHE A 13 -32.77 -0.25 63.68
C PHE A 13 -31.99 -1.49 63.19
N ILE A 14 -32.54 -2.23 62.22
CA ILE A 14 -31.78 -3.10 61.31
C ILE A 14 -31.97 -2.56 59.89
N LEU A 15 -30.87 -2.12 59.28
CA LEU A 15 -30.77 -1.69 57.88
C LEU A 15 -30.60 -2.92 56.97
N ILE A 16 -31.55 -3.12 56.04
CA ILE A 16 -31.34 -3.93 54.83
C ILE A 16 -31.39 -2.97 53.64
N THR A 17 -30.22 -2.69 53.07
CA THR A 17 -30.07 -1.96 51.82
C THR A 17 -30.24 -2.93 50.65
N ILE A 18 -31.38 -2.85 49.95
CA ILE A 18 -31.55 -3.38 48.60
C ILE A 18 -31.00 -2.32 47.64
N GLY A 19 -29.79 -2.55 47.12
CA GLY A 19 -29.19 -1.73 46.07
C GLY A 19 -29.89 -1.98 44.73
N LEU A 20 -30.62 -0.98 44.25
CA LEU A 20 -31.13 -0.88 42.88
C LEU A 20 -29.94 -0.85 41.91
N LEU A 21 -29.84 -1.87 41.05
CA LEU A 21 -28.91 -1.86 39.90
C LEU A 21 -29.38 -0.81 38.87
N PRO A 22 -28.47 -0.02 38.28
CA PRO A 22 -28.81 0.89 37.19
C PRO A 22 -29.24 0.12 35.94
N PRO A 23 -30.05 0.71 35.05
CA PRO A 23 -30.46 0.07 33.81
C PRO A 23 -29.23 -0.25 32.95
N ALA A 24 -29.21 -1.46 32.39
CA ALA A 24 -28.16 -1.89 31.48
C ALA A 24 -28.04 -0.91 30.31
N THR A 25 -26.89 -0.25 30.19
CA THR A 25 -26.47 0.39 28.95
C THR A 25 -26.50 -0.65 27.84
N PRO A 26 -27.16 -0.37 26.69
CA PRO A 26 -27.03 -1.25 25.54
C PRO A 26 -25.55 -1.29 25.17
N THR A 27 -24.96 -2.48 25.27
CA THR A 27 -23.65 -2.75 24.66
C THR A 27 -23.81 -2.49 23.18
N VAL A 28 -23.30 -1.34 22.72
CA VAL A 28 -23.02 -1.11 21.31
C VAL A 28 -22.10 -2.25 20.90
N GLN A 29 -22.68 -3.20 20.17
CA GLN A 29 -21.93 -4.20 19.43
C GLN A 29 -20.99 -3.38 18.54
N ALA A 30 -19.69 -3.38 18.86
CA ALA A 30 -18.71 -2.75 17.99
C ALA A 30 -18.89 -3.42 16.62
N ALA A 31 -19.30 -2.62 15.63
CA ALA A 31 -19.27 -3.07 14.24
C ALA A 31 -17.88 -3.67 13.99
N PRO A 32 -17.77 -4.75 13.19
CA PRO A 32 -16.47 -5.27 12.79
C PRO A 32 -15.66 -4.07 12.29
N LEU A 33 -14.44 -3.90 12.80
CA LEU A 33 -13.52 -2.82 12.44
C LEU A 33 -13.66 -2.56 10.93
N ALA A 34 -14.37 -1.49 10.57
CA ALA A 34 -14.46 -1.04 9.19
C ALA A 34 -13.01 -0.94 8.72
N ALA A 35 -12.70 -1.55 7.58
CA ALA A 35 -11.36 -1.49 7.00
C ALA A 35 -11.04 -0.01 6.76
N ARG A 36 -10.39 0.61 7.74
CA ARG A 36 -10.01 2.02 7.66
C ARG A 36 -9.04 2.13 6.51
N GLN A 37 -9.34 3.01 5.54
CA GLN A 37 -8.37 3.39 4.53
C GLN A 37 -7.02 3.74 5.19
N PRO A 38 -5.89 3.55 4.48
CA PRO A 38 -4.60 4.00 4.98
C PRO A 38 -4.69 5.44 5.47
N GLY A 39 -4.13 5.71 6.65
CA GLY A 39 -4.08 7.07 7.17
C GLY A 39 -3.36 8.00 6.19
N LEU A 40 -3.86 9.22 6.06
CA LEU A 40 -3.18 10.28 5.33
C LEU A 40 -1.93 10.78 6.09
N PRO A 41 -0.95 11.39 5.38
CA PRO A 41 -0.89 11.57 3.93
C PRO A 41 -0.64 10.24 3.20
N PRO A 42 -0.93 10.15 1.88
CA PRO A 42 -0.62 8.96 1.10
C PRO A 42 0.85 8.59 1.20
N SER A 43 1.16 7.30 0.99
CA SER A 43 2.55 6.91 0.80
C SER A 43 3.03 7.38 -0.57
N LEU A 44 4.35 7.40 -0.78
CA LEU A 44 4.95 7.68 -2.08
C LEU A 44 4.41 6.77 -3.21
N PHE A 45 3.87 5.59 -2.85
CA PHE A 45 3.58 4.49 -3.75
C PHE A 45 2.08 4.36 -4.05
N GLY A 46 1.65 4.97 -5.16
CA GLY A 46 0.31 4.83 -5.74
C GLY A 46 0.33 4.24 -7.16
N LEU A 47 -0.84 3.81 -7.62
CA LEU A 47 -1.09 3.36 -8.99
C LEU A 47 -2.45 3.88 -9.46
N ASN A 48 -2.56 4.36 -10.70
CA ASN A 48 -3.88 4.52 -11.30
C ASN A 48 -4.41 3.11 -11.64
N MET A 49 -5.40 2.59 -10.90
CA MET A 49 -5.92 1.24 -11.12
C MET A 49 -7.17 1.22 -12.01
N TYR A 50 -7.92 2.33 -12.06
CA TYR A 50 -9.15 2.49 -12.85
C TYR A 50 -10.19 1.38 -12.62
N ILE A 51 -10.25 0.80 -11.42
CA ILE A 51 -11.24 -0.24 -11.15
C ILE A 51 -12.69 0.30 -11.16
N THR A 52 -12.83 1.63 -11.05
CA THR A 52 -14.07 2.39 -11.20
C THR A 52 -14.45 2.67 -12.66
N GLY A 53 -13.63 2.27 -13.63
CA GLY A 53 -13.94 2.33 -15.06
C GLY A 53 -15.11 1.43 -15.44
N ARG A 54 -16.12 2.00 -16.11
CA ARG A 54 -17.35 1.29 -16.49
C ARG A 54 -17.15 0.23 -17.57
N GLU A 55 -16.02 0.26 -18.26
CA GLU A 55 -15.60 -0.76 -19.21
C GLU A 55 -15.25 -2.10 -18.53
N ARG A 56 -15.00 -2.11 -17.22
CA ARG A 56 -14.56 -3.29 -16.47
C ARG A 56 -15.72 -4.05 -15.86
N SER A 57 -15.62 -5.37 -15.85
CA SER A 57 -16.58 -6.25 -15.17
C SER A 57 -16.38 -6.31 -13.64
N GLU A 58 -17.38 -6.83 -12.94
CA GLU A 58 -17.31 -7.44 -11.60
C GLU A 58 -15.97 -8.12 -11.28
N ALA A 59 -15.77 -9.22 -12.01
CA ALA A 59 -14.70 -10.17 -11.78
C ALA A 59 -13.32 -9.59 -12.08
N GLU A 60 -13.20 -8.82 -13.17
CA GLU A 60 -11.97 -8.13 -13.55
C GLU A 60 -11.58 -7.09 -12.49
N ALA A 61 -12.57 -6.32 -12.03
CA ALA A 61 -12.59 -5.53 -10.79
C ALA A 61 -11.77 -6.15 -9.64
N ALA A 62 -12.34 -7.23 -9.13
CA ALA A 62 -11.79 -7.97 -8.01
C ALA A 62 -10.43 -8.60 -8.34
N GLN A 63 -10.20 -8.99 -9.59
CA GLN A 63 -8.91 -9.55 -10.02
C GLN A 63 -7.78 -8.51 -9.97
N LEU A 64 -8.04 -7.28 -10.42
CA LEU A 64 -7.07 -6.19 -10.34
C LEU A 64 -6.72 -5.86 -8.88
N VAL A 65 -7.70 -5.83 -7.99
CA VAL A 65 -7.46 -5.65 -6.54
C VAL A 65 -6.59 -6.78 -5.97
N ARG A 66 -6.85 -8.05 -6.35
CA ARG A 66 -6.01 -9.19 -5.95
C ARG A 66 -4.58 -9.10 -6.46
N LEU A 67 -4.35 -8.54 -7.64
CA LEU A 67 -3.02 -8.35 -8.23
C LEU A 67 -2.28 -7.14 -7.61
N ALA A 68 -3.00 -6.10 -7.20
CA ALA A 68 -2.42 -4.93 -6.54
C ALA A 68 -1.82 -5.26 -5.15
N GLY A 69 -2.50 -6.14 -4.39
CA GLY A 69 -2.13 -6.51 -3.03
C GLY A 69 -0.67 -6.99 -2.85
N PRO A 70 -0.22 -8.03 -3.59
CA PRO A 70 1.12 -8.62 -3.50
C PRO A 70 2.28 -7.67 -3.85
N ILE A 71 2.07 -6.74 -4.79
CA ILE A 71 3.09 -5.75 -5.16
C ILE A 71 3.12 -4.54 -4.21
N GLY A 72 2.34 -4.59 -3.13
CA GLY A 72 2.32 -3.56 -2.10
C GLY A 72 1.61 -2.26 -2.52
N ALA A 73 0.79 -2.30 -3.58
CA ALA A 73 -0.05 -1.16 -3.92
C ALA A 73 -1.09 -0.95 -2.82
N ARG A 74 -1.08 0.26 -2.23
CA ARG A 74 -1.97 0.64 -1.12
C ARG A 74 -2.67 1.97 -1.35
N TRP A 75 -2.43 2.60 -2.50
CA TRP A 75 -3.11 3.81 -2.92
C TRP A 75 -3.47 3.71 -4.40
N THR A 76 -4.70 4.07 -4.73
CA THR A 76 -5.17 4.22 -6.10
C THR A 76 -5.75 5.60 -6.35
N ARG A 77 -5.67 6.03 -7.60
CA ARG A 77 -6.41 7.17 -8.13
C ARG A 77 -7.49 6.66 -9.08
N GLU A 78 -8.73 7.08 -8.85
CA GLU A 78 -9.93 6.49 -9.45
C GLU A 78 -10.86 7.55 -10.07
N GLU A 79 -11.41 7.25 -11.25
CA GLU A 79 -12.35 8.10 -11.97
C GLU A 79 -13.75 8.02 -11.36
N ILE A 80 -14.27 9.15 -10.89
CA ILE A 80 -15.66 9.30 -10.47
C ILE A 80 -16.34 10.23 -11.47
N CYS A 81 -17.05 9.63 -12.41
CA CYS A 81 -17.60 10.29 -13.59
C CYS A 81 -18.99 10.88 -13.30
N TRP A 82 -19.12 12.20 -13.32
CA TRP A 82 -20.42 12.87 -13.16
C TRP A 82 -21.38 12.52 -14.30
N ALA A 83 -20.88 12.53 -15.55
CA ALA A 83 -21.68 12.15 -16.73
C ALA A 83 -22.23 10.72 -16.64
N CYS A 84 -21.56 9.86 -15.86
CA CYS A 84 -21.89 8.45 -15.69
C CYS A 84 -22.59 8.17 -14.36
N TRP A 85 -22.73 9.16 -13.47
CA TRP A 85 -23.26 8.94 -12.12
C TRP A 85 -24.75 8.58 -12.13
N GLY A 86 -25.51 9.16 -13.07
CA GLY A 86 -26.96 9.07 -13.10
C GLY A 86 -27.62 10.23 -12.35
N ARG A 87 -28.93 10.12 -12.11
CA ARG A 87 -29.75 11.21 -11.52
C ARG A 87 -30.00 11.04 -10.02
N GLU A 88 -29.71 9.87 -9.48
CA GLU A 88 -29.92 9.53 -8.08
C GLU A 88 -28.69 9.88 -7.23
N VAL A 89 -28.91 10.11 -5.93
CA VAL A 89 -27.80 10.28 -4.97
C VAL A 89 -27.03 8.96 -4.82
N ARG A 90 -27.72 7.83 -4.88
CA ARG A 90 -27.12 6.49 -4.77
C ARG A 90 -26.57 6.02 -6.11
N ASN A 91 -25.43 5.35 -6.05
CA ASN A 91 -24.86 4.69 -7.21
C ASN A 91 -24.22 3.35 -6.83
N ASP A 92 -24.99 2.27 -6.96
CA ASP A 92 -24.56 0.93 -6.55
C ASP A 92 -23.30 0.44 -7.27
N PHE A 93 -23.02 0.93 -8.49
CA PHE A 93 -21.78 0.59 -9.19
C PHE A 93 -20.58 1.17 -8.43
N TYR A 94 -20.58 2.48 -8.15
CA TYR A 94 -19.48 3.10 -7.40
C TYR A 94 -19.41 2.56 -5.98
N ASP A 95 -20.54 2.34 -5.29
CA ASP A 95 -20.57 1.78 -3.94
C ASP A 95 -19.78 0.47 -3.85
N ARG A 96 -20.03 -0.45 -4.79
CA ARG A 96 -19.32 -1.74 -4.83
C ARG A 96 -17.85 -1.57 -5.15
N ARG A 97 -17.47 -0.70 -6.11
CA ARG A 97 -16.07 -0.47 -6.47
C ARG A 97 -15.27 0.15 -5.33
N ILE A 98 -15.83 1.17 -4.67
CA ILE A 98 -15.19 1.84 -3.54
C ILE A 98 -15.10 0.90 -2.34
N ALA A 99 -16.14 0.10 -2.07
CA ALA A 99 -16.08 -0.94 -1.05
C ALA A 99 -14.97 -1.97 -1.30
N MET A 100 -14.80 -2.45 -2.55
CA MET A 100 -13.71 -3.38 -2.90
C MET A 100 -12.32 -2.85 -2.54
N LEU A 101 -12.08 -1.55 -2.75
CA LEU A 101 -10.79 -0.91 -2.41
C LEU A 101 -10.65 -0.74 -0.90
N ALA A 102 -11.71 -0.27 -0.22
CA ALA A 102 -11.72 -0.10 1.23
C ALA A 102 -11.46 -1.43 1.95
N GLU A 103 -12.16 -2.51 1.57
CA GLU A 103 -11.98 -3.86 2.10
C GLU A 103 -10.56 -4.40 1.88
N ALA A 104 -9.92 -4.02 0.77
CA ALA A 104 -8.54 -4.36 0.47
C ALA A 104 -7.51 -3.47 1.19
N GLY A 105 -7.95 -2.47 1.97
CA GLY A 105 -7.08 -1.50 2.64
C GLY A 105 -6.31 -0.61 1.65
N ILE A 106 -6.90 -0.32 0.49
CA ILE A 106 -6.35 0.56 -0.53
C ILE A 106 -6.98 1.94 -0.37
N GLY A 107 -6.14 2.95 -0.14
CA GLY A 107 -6.55 4.35 -0.08
C GLY A 107 -6.88 4.90 -1.47
N ILE A 108 -7.72 5.92 -1.53
CA ILE A 108 -8.29 6.41 -2.79
C ILE A 108 -8.07 7.91 -2.92
N ILE A 109 -7.58 8.34 -4.09
CA ILE A 109 -7.73 9.70 -4.61
C ILE A 109 -8.92 9.66 -5.57
N GLY A 110 -10.04 10.26 -5.17
CA GLY A 110 -11.27 10.31 -5.96
C GLY A 110 -11.22 11.47 -6.95
N MET A 111 -11.10 11.18 -8.24
CA MET A 111 -11.08 12.20 -9.27
C MET A 111 -12.50 12.50 -9.75
N LEU A 112 -12.96 13.74 -9.55
CA LEU A 112 -14.29 14.22 -9.86
C LEU A 112 -14.26 14.94 -11.22
N LEU A 113 -14.84 14.33 -12.25
CA LEU A 113 -14.70 14.82 -13.64
C LEU A 113 -15.92 14.54 -14.52
N THR A 114 -15.83 15.03 -15.77
CA THR A 114 -16.81 14.93 -16.87
C THR A 114 -18.11 15.72 -16.65
N THR A 115 -18.82 16.00 -17.73
CA THR A 115 -20.07 16.77 -17.72
C THR A 115 -21.25 15.95 -18.29
N PRO A 116 -22.37 15.78 -17.56
CA PRO A 116 -23.61 15.20 -18.08
C PRO A 116 -24.17 16.00 -19.26
N GLU A 117 -24.86 15.33 -20.18
CA GLU A 117 -25.37 15.91 -21.43
C GLU A 117 -26.15 17.23 -21.21
N GLN A 118 -27.02 17.28 -20.21
CA GLN A 118 -27.86 18.45 -19.92
C GLN A 118 -27.11 19.70 -19.45
N TYR A 119 -25.83 19.57 -19.09
CA TYR A 119 -24.99 20.68 -18.63
C TYR A 119 -23.92 21.08 -19.65
N ARG A 120 -23.89 20.48 -20.84
CA ARG A 120 -22.90 20.83 -21.88
C ARG A 120 -23.38 21.99 -22.73
N ASP A 121 -22.46 22.90 -23.09
CA ASP A 121 -22.73 23.93 -24.09
C ASP A 121 -22.94 23.26 -25.48
N PRO A 122 -24.07 23.48 -26.17
CA PRO A 122 -24.29 22.95 -27.52
C PRO A 122 -23.20 23.34 -28.53
N ALA A 123 -22.60 24.53 -28.41
CA ALA A 123 -21.49 24.95 -29.26
C ALA A 123 -20.22 24.12 -28.99
N CYS A 124 -19.97 23.79 -27.73
CA CYS A 124 -18.89 22.86 -27.36
C CYS A 124 -19.17 21.45 -27.88
N VAL A 125 -20.40 20.95 -27.76
CA VAL A 125 -20.77 19.63 -28.32
C VAL A 125 -20.56 19.59 -29.83
N ALA A 126 -20.96 20.63 -30.55
CA ALA A 126 -20.70 20.75 -31.98
C ALA A 126 -19.20 20.78 -32.31
N HIS A 127 -18.38 21.44 -31.47
CA HIS A 127 -16.94 21.39 -31.58
C HIS A 127 -16.41 19.98 -31.37
N ALA A 128 -16.76 19.32 -30.25
CA ALA A 128 -16.29 17.99 -29.88
C ALA A 128 -16.55 16.97 -30.99
N ARG A 129 -17.77 16.96 -31.56
CA ARG A 129 -18.13 16.11 -32.71
C ARG A 129 -17.28 16.38 -33.95
N ARG A 130 -16.97 17.65 -34.23
CA ARG A 130 -16.15 18.06 -35.38
C ARG A 130 -14.70 17.60 -35.25
N VAL A 131 -14.15 17.61 -34.03
CA VAL A 131 -12.76 17.19 -33.75
C VAL A 131 -12.64 15.73 -33.30
N ASN A 132 -13.76 14.99 -33.25
CA ASN A 132 -13.84 13.61 -32.78
C ASN A 132 -13.34 13.42 -31.32
N GLU A 133 -13.64 14.39 -30.47
CA GLU A 133 -13.37 14.31 -29.03
C GLU A 133 -14.64 13.94 -28.25
N PRO A 134 -14.52 13.24 -27.10
CA PRO A 134 -15.66 12.94 -26.26
C PRO A 134 -16.38 14.19 -25.73
N GLU A 135 -17.69 14.27 -25.96
CA GLU A 135 -18.52 15.42 -25.56
C GLU A 135 -18.51 15.70 -24.05
N TYR A 136 -18.21 14.69 -23.23
CA TYR A 136 -18.19 14.81 -21.78
C TYR A 136 -17.02 15.66 -21.25
N TRP A 137 -16.05 16.02 -22.10
CA TRP A 137 -14.97 16.97 -21.79
C TRP A 137 -15.39 18.44 -21.95
N CYS A 138 -16.58 18.72 -22.47
CA CYS A 138 -17.13 20.06 -22.42
C CYS A 138 -17.31 20.50 -20.97
N ALA A 139 -16.76 21.65 -20.60
CA ALA A 139 -16.95 22.22 -19.28
C ALA A 139 -18.45 22.43 -18.98
N PRO A 140 -18.90 22.27 -17.73
CA PRO A 140 -20.29 22.44 -17.38
C PRO A 140 -20.71 23.91 -17.48
N THR A 141 -21.88 24.14 -18.06
CA THR A 141 -22.54 25.45 -18.12
C THR A 141 -23.15 25.87 -16.77
N ASP A 142 -23.36 24.92 -15.86
CA ASP A 142 -23.81 25.15 -14.48
C ASP A 142 -22.77 24.59 -13.48
N MET A 143 -21.89 25.46 -12.99
CA MET A 143 -20.87 25.12 -12.00
C MET A 143 -21.45 24.82 -10.62
N ASP A 144 -22.64 25.34 -10.29
CA ASP A 144 -23.32 25.03 -9.05
C ASP A 144 -23.93 23.62 -9.09
N ALA A 145 -24.38 23.15 -10.26
CA ALA A 145 -24.79 21.76 -10.44
C ALA A 145 -23.63 20.79 -10.22
N PHE A 146 -22.44 21.12 -10.73
CA PHE A 146 -21.24 20.33 -10.47
C PHE A 146 -20.94 20.29 -8.97
N ALA A 147 -20.90 21.45 -8.30
CA ALA A 147 -20.63 21.52 -6.86
C ALA A 147 -21.67 20.78 -6.00
N ARG A 148 -22.96 20.82 -6.36
CA ARG A 148 -24.02 20.04 -5.69
C ARG A 148 -23.77 18.53 -5.83
N TRP A 149 -23.41 18.08 -7.02
CA TRP A 149 -23.06 16.67 -7.24
C TRP A 149 -21.81 16.27 -6.46
N VAL A 150 -20.77 17.11 -6.46
CA VAL A 150 -19.55 16.90 -5.66
C VAL A 150 -19.89 16.72 -4.19
N GLY A 151 -20.70 17.61 -3.60
CA GLY A 151 -21.12 17.47 -2.19
C GLY A 151 -21.84 16.15 -1.91
N GLN A 152 -22.71 15.69 -2.81
CA GLN A 152 -23.41 14.40 -2.69
C GLN A 152 -22.45 13.20 -2.75
N VAL A 153 -21.45 13.25 -3.63
CA VAL A 153 -20.45 12.18 -3.75
C VAL A 153 -19.55 12.13 -2.53
N VAL A 154 -19.13 13.29 -2.02
CA VAL A 154 -18.25 13.36 -0.83
C VAL A 154 -18.97 12.88 0.41
N GLU A 155 -20.19 13.36 0.67
CA GLU A 155 -21.05 12.88 1.76
C GLU A 155 -21.25 11.36 1.72
N ARG A 156 -21.39 10.79 0.52
CA ARG A 156 -21.59 9.35 0.36
C ARG A 156 -20.36 8.52 0.75
N TYR A 157 -19.18 9.14 0.79
CA TYR A 157 -17.89 8.49 1.01
C TYR A 157 -17.01 9.27 2.00
N ASP A 158 -17.59 9.92 3.01
CA ASP A 158 -16.80 10.61 4.06
C ASP A 158 -16.50 9.70 5.25
N GLY A 159 -17.28 8.62 5.41
CA GLY A 159 -17.07 7.60 6.43
C GLY A 159 -17.43 8.05 7.84
N ASP A 160 -18.31 9.04 7.99
CA ASP A 160 -18.77 9.54 9.29
C ASP A 160 -19.97 8.75 9.87
N GLY A 161 -20.55 7.86 9.06
CA GLY A 161 -21.69 7.00 9.39
C GLY A 161 -23.05 7.59 9.04
N TYR A 162 -23.12 8.79 8.47
CA TYR A 162 -24.33 9.49 8.06
C TYR A 162 -24.42 9.55 6.52
N GLN A 163 -25.53 9.08 5.96
CA GLN A 163 -25.80 9.00 4.50
C GLN A 163 -24.74 8.31 3.61
N ASP A 164 -23.76 7.69 4.22
CA ASP A 164 -22.73 6.87 3.59
C ASP A 164 -23.25 5.75 2.67
N ALA A 165 -22.39 5.33 1.76
CA ALA A 165 -22.51 4.06 1.07
C ALA A 165 -22.43 2.87 2.07
N PRO A 166 -23.01 1.70 1.72
CA PRO A 166 -22.90 0.50 2.55
C PRO A 166 -21.44 0.17 2.94
N GLY A 167 -21.21 -0.08 4.22
CA GLY A 167 -19.86 -0.30 4.75
C GLY A 167 -19.12 0.97 5.17
N SER A 168 -19.71 2.16 4.97
CA SER A 168 -19.13 3.47 5.34
C SER A 168 -17.68 3.64 4.84
N PRO A 169 -17.41 3.36 3.54
CA PRO A 169 -16.06 3.56 3.02
C PRO A 169 -15.78 5.05 2.90
N ARG A 170 -14.56 5.44 3.23
CA ARG A 170 -14.10 6.82 3.13
C ARG A 170 -13.29 7.04 1.85
N ILE A 171 -13.32 8.24 1.26
CA ILE A 171 -12.34 8.75 0.31
C ILE A 171 -11.83 10.07 0.87
N ALA A 172 -10.58 10.09 1.31
CA ALA A 172 -10.05 11.22 2.08
C ALA A 172 -9.36 12.29 1.22
N ALA A 173 -9.11 12.02 -0.07
CA ALA A 173 -8.50 12.95 -1.00
C ALA A 173 -9.32 13.04 -2.29
N TRP A 174 -9.66 14.27 -2.70
CA TRP A 174 -10.53 14.55 -3.83
C TRP A 174 -9.83 15.46 -4.84
N GLU A 175 -9.77 15.01 -6.08
CA GLU A 175 -9.17 15.77 -7.18
C GLU A 175 -10.26 16.37 -8.07
N ILE A 176 -10.19 17.68 -8.28
CA ILE A 176 -11.21 18.42 -9.03
C ILE A 176 -10.77 18.55 -10.49
N TRP A 177 -11.40 17.74 -11.35
CA TRP A 177 -11.12 17.59 -12.78
C TRP A 177 -9.82 16.83 -13.10
N ASN A 178 -9.56 16.61 -14.39
CA ASN A 178 -8.32 16.03 -14.93
C ASN A 178 -7.74 16.96 -15.98
N GLU A 179 -6.47 17.37 -15.86
CA GLU A 179 -5.75 18.14 -16.90
C GLU A 179 -6.57 19.33 -17.44
N PRO A 180 -7.10 20.22 -16.59
CA PRO A 180 -7.96 21.33 -17.02
C PRO A 180 -7.23 22.35 -17.93
N ASP A 181 -5.90 22.27 -17.99
CA ASP A 181 -5.02 23.10 -18.80
C ASP A 181 -4.78 22.58 -20.23
N MET A 182 -5.30 21.39 -20.55
CA MET A 182 -5.20 20.79 -21.88
C MET A 182 -6.54 20.88 -22.63
N ASP A 183 -6.50 21.36 -23.88
CA ASP A 183 -7.70 21.56 -24.72
C ASP A 183 -8.51 20.26 -24.93
N GLY A 184 -7.86 19.09 -24.94
CA GLY A 184 -8.51 17.78 -25.12
C GLY A 184 -9.30 17.28 -23.90
N THR A 185 -8.99 17.79 -22.72
CA THR A 185 -9.64 17.45 -21.43
C THR A 185 -10.42 18.63 -20.86
N TRP A 186 -10.38 19.79 -21.54
CA TRP A 186 -11.22 20.95 -21.30
C TRP A 186 -11.64 21.56 -22.64
N LEU A 187 -12.76 21.09 -23.18
CA LEU A 187 -13.21 21.51 -24.51
C LEU A 187 -13.99 22.84 -24.48
N PRO A 188 -13.91 23.64 -25.56
CA PRO A 188 -13.06 23.44 -26.75
C PRO A 188 -11.61 23.92 -26.58
N LYS A 189 -11.33 24.61 -25.47
CA LYS A 189 -10.02 25.18 -25.14
C LYS A 189 -9.93 25.36 -23.63
N ALA A 190 -8.77 25.08 -23.06
CA ALA A 190 -8.49 25.30 -21.64
C ALA A 190 -8.90 26.72 -21.19
N ASP A 191 -9.70 26.79 -20.12
CA ASP A 191 -10.24 28.03 -19.57
C ASP A 191 -9.90 28.15 -18.06
N PRO A 192 -8.86 28.91 -17.69
CA PRO A 192 -8.47 29.05 -16.29
C PRO A 192 -9.50 29.84 -15.46
N VAL A 193 -10.38 30.64 -16.09
CA VAL A 193 -11.42 31.38 -15.37
C VAL A 193 -12.55 30.44 -14.96
N ALA A 194 -13.04 29.64 -15.91
CA ALA A 194 -14.09 28.66 -15.65
C ALA A 194 -13.59 27.56 -14.70
N TYR A 195 -12.33 27.11 -14.83
CA TYR A 195 -11.74 26.16 -13.89
C TYR A 195 -11.58 26.74 -12.48
N ALA A 196 -11.18 28.01 -12.34
CA ALA A 196 -11.11 28.66 -11.03
C ALA A 196 -12.47 28.71 -10.32
N GLU A 197 -13.55 28.98 -11.07
CA GLU A 197 -14.91 28.94 -10.53
C GLU A 197 -15.30 27.54 -10.09
N MET A 198 -15.04 26.53 -10.92
CA MET A 198 -15.27 25.11 -10.60
C MET A 198 -14.51 24.72 -9.32
N LEU A 199 -13.21 25.00 -9.27
CA LEU A 199 -12.33 24.67 -8.14
C LEU A 199 -12.84 25.29 -6.84
N ARG A 200 -13.18 26.58 -6.84
CA ARG A 200 -13.69 27.27 -5.65
C ARG A 200 -15.01 26.68 -5.15
N LYS A 201 -15.96 26.42 -6.05
CA LYS A 201 -17.29 25.90 -5.68
C LYS A 201 -17.21 24.44 -5.22
N ALA A 202 -16.47 23.59 -5.94
CA ALA A 202 -16.28 22.19 -5.59
C ALA A 202 -15.49 22.03 -4.28
N SER A 203 -14.43 22.82 -4.06
CA SER A 203 -13.68 22.84 -2.79
C SER A 203 -14.58 23.20 -1.60
N ALA A 204 -15.43 24.22 -1.74
CA ALA A 204 -16.40 24.58 -0.71
C ALA A 204 -17.40 23.45 -0.43
N ALA A 205 -17.88 22.75 -1.48
CA ALA A 205 -18.79 21.62 -1.33
C ALA A 205 -18.12 20.42 -0.65
N ILE A 206 -16.88 20.09 -1.01
CA ILE A 206 -16.09 19.01 -0.38
C ILE A 206 -15.93 19.29 1.11
N ARG A 207 -15.46 20.50 1.48
CA ARG A 207 -15.21 20.85 2.88
C ARG A 207 -16.49 20.98 3.71
N ALA A 208 -17.63 21.23 3.07
CA ALA A 208 -18.92 21.25 3.74
C ALA A 208 -19.41 19.84 4.11
N ALA A 209 -19.13 18.84 3.26
CA ALA A 209 -19.45 17.44 3.52
C ALA A 209 -18.40 16.78 4.44
N ASP A 210 -17.11 16.81 4.05
CA ASP A 210 -15.99 16.33 4.89
C ASP A 210 -15.02 17.49 5.18
N PRO A 211 -15.09 18.14 6.36
CA PRO A 211 -14.15 19.18 6.76
C PRO A 211 -12.69 18.71 6.88
N THR A 212 -12.45 17.40 6.88
CA THR A 212 -11.12 16.79 7.00
C THR A 212 -10.58 16.26 5.66
N ALA A 213 -11.34 16.40 4.58
CA ALA A 213 -10.92 16.00 3.24
C ALA A 213 -9.79 16.89 2.70
N ILE A 214 -8.87 16.25 1.96
CA ILE A 214 -7.82 16.93 1.20
C ILE A 214 -8.33 17.23 -0.20
N VAL A 215 -8.22 18.49 -0.62
CA VAL A 215 -8.62 18.94 -1.96
C VAL A 215 -7.39 19.10 -2.86
N LEU A 216 -7.40 18.44 -4.02
CA LEU A 216 -6.37 18.56 -5.06
C LEU A 216 -6.92 19.41 -6.21
N VAL A 217 -6.06 20.24 -6.81
CA VAL A 217 -6.32 20.71 -8.18
C VAL A 217 -6.31 19.52 -9.13
N GLY A 218 -6.99 19.64 -10.27
CA GLY A 218 -6.92 18.66 -11.34
C GLY A 218 -5.50 18.58 -11.85
N GLY A 219 -4.95 17.37 -11.88
CA GLY A 219 -3.57 17.11 -12.24
C GLY A 219 -3.18 17.87 -13.51
N VAL A 220 -2.26 18.82 -13.36
CA VAL A 220 -1.89 19.75 -14.44
C VAL A 220 -1.06 19.01 -15.48
N TYR A 221 -1.50 19.03 -16.74
CA TYR A 221 -0.80 18.39 -17.85
C TYR A 221 0.50 19.14 -18.13
N VAL A 222 1.64 18.54 -17.78
CA VAL A 222 2.96 19.10 -18.05
C VAL A 222 3.11 20.51 -17.46
N PHE A 223 3.50 20.57 -16.18
CA PHE A 223 3.73 21.81 -15.42
C PHE A 223 5.01 22.55 -15.88
N ASP A 224 5.05 23.01 -17.13
CA ASP A 224 6.24 23.61 -17.78
C ASP A 224 6.13 25.12 -18.03
N ALA A 225 5.04 25.76 -17.58
CA ALA A 225 4.80 27.19 -17.76
C ALA A 225 4.25 27.85 -16.50
N VAL A 226 4.90 28.93 -16.04
CA VAL A 226 4.54 29.70 -14.84
C VAL A 226 4.52 31.21 -15.13
N GLY A 227 3.93 32.03 -14.26
CA GLY A 227 3.90 33.50 -14.36
C GLY A 227 2.74 34.06 -15.18
N GLU A 228 2.91 35.21 -15.84
CA GLU A 228 1.84 36.04 -16.46
C GLU A 228 0.97 35.30 -17.51
N LYS A 229 1.39 34.12 -17.99
CA LYS A 229 0.61 33.25 -18.90
C LYS A 229 0.45 31.82 -18.40
N GLY A 230 0.79 31.55 -17.14
CA GLY A 230 0.62 30.22 -16.53
C GLY A 230 -0.85 29.97 -16.22
N PHE A 231 -1.37 28.82 -16.67
CA PHE A 231 -2.77 28.44 -16.42
C PHE A 231 -3.08 28.45 -14.91
N LEU A 232 -2.22 27.81 -14.10
CA LEU A 232 -2.39 27.73 -12.65
C LEU A 232 -2.16 29.07 -11.93
N ASP A 233 -1.31 29.96 -12.44
CA ASP A 233 -1.18 31.32 -11.90
C ASP A 233 -2.54 32.04 -11.98
N ARG A 234 -3.19 32.02 -13.14
CA ARG A 234 -4.51 32.65 -13.33
C ARG A 234 -5.59 32.00 -12.50
N VAL A 235 -5.56 30.67 -12.34
CA VAL A 235 -6.52 29.94 -11.50
C VAL A 235 -6.40 30.37 -10.04
N VAL A 236 -5.18 30.44 -9.51
CA VAL A 236 -4.92 30.85 -8.12
C VAL A 236 -5.34 32.30 -7.88
N ASP A 237 -5.05 33.20 -8.82
CA ASP A 237 -5.46 34.61 -8.70
C ASP A 237 -6.98 34.80 -8.57
N LEU A 238 -7.76 33.87 -9.12
CA LEU A 238 -9.22 33.93 -9.14
C LEU A 238 -9.88 33.07 -8.05
N ALA A 239 -9.41 31.84 -7.84
CA ALA A 239 -9.98 30.90 -6.87
C ALA A 239 -9.48 31.16 -5.44
N GLY A 240 -8.28 31.76 -5.31
CA GLY A 240 -7.57 31.94 -4.05
C GLY A 240 -6.62 30.78 -3.73
N TRP A 241 -5.49 31.07 -3.07
CA TRP A 241 -4.48 30.06 -2.72
C TRP A 241 -5.04 28.92 -1.85
N ASP A 242 -6.02 29.19 -1.00
CA ASP A 242 -6.60 28.20 -0.08
C ASP A 242 -7.74 27.36 -0.68
N SER A 243 -8.01 27.52 -1.99
CA SER A 243 -9.04 26.73 -2.67
C SER A 243 -8.67 25.25 -2.85
N PHE A 244 -7.43 24.87 -2.58
CA PHE A 244 -6.93 23.50 -2.62
C PHE A 244 -5.84 23.29 -1.56
N ASP A 245 -5.56 22.05 -1.21
CA ASP A 245 -4.55 21.64 -0.22
C ASP A 245 -3.27 21.13 -0.89
N VAL A 246 -3.40 20.44 -2.03
CA VAL A 246 -2.30 19.76 -2.74
C VAL A 246 -2.19 20.25 -4.19
N LEU A 247 -0.97 20.60 -4.62
CA LEU A 247 -0.69 20.80 -6.04
C LEU A 247 -0.51 19.43 -6.71
N SER A 248 -1.46 19.06 -7.56
CA SER A 248 -1.44 17.84 -8.36
C SER A 248 -0.86 18.11 -9.74
N ILE A 249 0.08 17.29 -10.21
CA ILE A 249 0.75 17.47 -11.52
C ILE A 249 0.95 16.15 -12.27
N HIS A 250 0.94 16.24 -13.61
CA HIS A 250 1.25 15.14 -14.52
C HIS A 250 2.51 15.45 -15.34
N PRO A 251 3.73 15.16 -14.83
CA PRO A 251 4.99 15.56 -15.45
C PRO A 251 5.38 14.65 -16.64
N TRP A 252 4.48 14.42 -17.58
CA TRP A 252 4.63 13.49 -18.72
C TRP A 252 5.87 13.74 -19.57
N LEU A 253 6.81 12.79 -19.56
CA LEU A 253 8.03 12.79 -20.38
C LEU A 253 8.13 11.50 -21.21
N ILE A 254 7.07 11.22 -21.97
CA ILE A 254 6.85 9.91 -22.60
C ILE A 254 7.90 9.49 -23.64
N ASP A 255 8.64 10.45 -24.19
CA ASP A 255 9.62 10.25 -25.26
C ASP A 255 11.06 10.10 -24.74
N HIS A 256 11.35 10.45 -23.49
CA HIS A 256 12.70 10.40 -22.91
C HIS A 256 12.76 9.66 -21.57
N ALA A 257 13.97 9.31 -21.14
CA ALA A 257 14.22 8.85 -19.77
C ALA A 257 13.94 9.99 -18.77
N PRO A 258 13.51 9.68 -17.52
CA PRO A 258 13.05 10.68 -16.55
C PRO A 258 14.12 11.70 -16.11
N ASP A 259 15.40 11.41 -16.32
CA ASP A 259 16.59 12.15 -15.88
C ASP A 259 17.60 12.32 -17.03
N ASN A 260 17.12 12.38 -18.27
CA ASN A 260 17.95 12.66 -19.44
C ASN A 260 18.42 14.14 -19.47
N PRO A 261 19.73 14.44 -19.32
CA PRO A 261 20.23 15.79 -19.07
C PRO A 261 20.21 16.76 -20.27
N ALA A 262 19.63 16.37 -21.41
CA ALA A 262 19.71 17.13 -22.66
C ALA A 262 18.48 18.00 -22.99
N LEU A 263 17.50 18.10 -22.09
CA LEU A 263 16.23 18.75 -22.37
C LEU A 263 16.12 20.07 -21.61
N ILE A 264 16.17 21.21 -22.30
CA ILE A 264 16.03 22.53 -21.67
C ILE A 264 14.81 23.25 -22.21
N ASN A 265 13.92 23.71 -21.32
CA ASN A 265 12.80 24.57 -21.69
C ASN A 265 13.37 25.96 -22.06
N PRO A 266 13.17 26.45 -23.30
CA PRO A 266 13.77 27.71 -23.73
C PRO A 266 13.12 28.94 -23.06
N ARG A 267 11.86 28.83 -22.63
CA ARG A 267 11.10 29.92 -22.00
C ARG A 267 11.52 30.12 -20.56
N GLU A 268 11.44 29.06 -19.78
CA GLU A 268 11.65 29.11 -18.32
C GLU A 268 13.11 28.74 -17.92
N ARG A 269 13.95 28.35 -18.89
CA ARG A 269 15.38 28.01 -18.72
C ARG A 269 15.65 26.96 -17.64
N PHE A 270 14.82 25.93 -17.57
CA PHE A 270 14.99 24.79 -16.65
C PHE A 270 15.09 23.46 -17.42
N ASP A 271 15.53 22.43 -16.71
CA ASP A 271 15.67 21.07 -17.21
C ASP A 271 14.30 20.38 -17.35
N VAL A 272 13.91 19.95 -18.54
CA VAL A 272 12.62 19.27 -18.82
C VAL A 272 12.73 17.78 -18.53
N THR A 273 13.31 17.48 -17.37
CA THR A 273 13.35 16.17 -16.76
C THR A 273 12.34 16.10 -15.63
N ILE A 274 12.08 14.91 -15.09
CA ILE A 274 11.27 14.77 -13.87
C ILE A 274 11.84 15.66 -12.75
N PRO A 275 13.15 15.61 -12.39
CA PRO A 275 13.71 16.51 -11.38
C PRO A 275 13.50 18.00 -11.67
N GLY A 276 13.72 18.43 -12.91
CA GLY A 276 13.61 19.86 -13.22
C GLY A 276 12.16 20.37 -13.23
N ARG A 277 11.18 19.55 -13.66
CA ARG A 277 9.75 19.86 -13.53
C ARG A 277 9.30 19.93 -12.08
N LEU A 278 9.76 19.00 -11.24
CA LEU A 278 9.46 19.03 -9.81
C LEU A 278 10.08 20.24 -9.13
N GLU A 279 11.30 20.63 -9.53
CA GLU A 279 11.93 21.85 -9.05
C GLU A 279 11.16 23.11 -9.48
N LEU A 280 10.65 23.16 -10.71
CA LEU A 280 9.79 24.25 -11.16
C LEU A 280 8.50 24.35 -10.33
N ALA A 281 7.80 23.23 -10.11
CA ALA A 281 6.60 23.18 -9.28
C ALA A 281 6.89 23.64 -7.83
N LYS A 282 8.01 23.19 -7.25
CA LYS A 282 8.44 23.62 -5.91
C LYS A 282 8.71 25.12 -5.84
N ARG A 283 9.38 25.69 -6.84
CA ARG A 283 9.60 27.14 -6.92
C ARG A 283 8.29 27.91 -7.02
N TRP A 284 7.35 27.41 -7.82
CA TRP A 284 6.03 28.02 -7.97
C TRP A 284 5.23 28.03 -6.66
N VAL A 285 5.28 26.94 -5.89
CA VAL A 285 4.68 26.85 -4.54
C VAL A 285 5.40 27.77 -3.54
N ALA A 286 6.73 27.75 -3.53
CA ALA A 286 7.54 28.58 -2.63
C ALA A 286 7.34 30.08 -2.86
N ALA A 287 7.19 30.51 -4.12
CA ALA A 287 6.91 31.89 -4.48
C ALA A 287 5.57 32.43 -3.93
N ARG A 288 4.68 31.53 -3.48
CA ARG A 288 3.33 31.84 -2.94
C ARG A 288 3.21 31.57 -1.43
N GLY A 289 4.33 31.52 -0.73
CA GLY A 289 4.36 31.30 0.72
C GLY A 289 4.55 29.83 1.13
N GLY A 290 4.69 28.91 0.18
CA GLY A 290 4.98 27.51 0.47
C GLY A 290 3.81 26.74 1.07
N GLY A 291 4.13 25.67 1.81
CA GLY A 291 3.17 24.95 2.68
C GLY A 291 2.25 23.95 1.98
N LYS A 292 2.13 23.98 0.65
CA LYS A 292 1.35 22.98 -0.09
C LYS A 292 2.24 21.81 -0.55
N PRO A 293 1.90 20.54 -0.22
CA PRO A 293 2.54 19.39 -0.82
C PRO A 293 2.28 19.33 -2.33
N ILE A 294 3.17 18.66 -3.03
CA ILE A 294 3.06 18.38 -4.46
C ILE A 294 2.91 16.87 -4.61
N TRP A 295 1.88 16.43 -5.33
CA TRP A 295 1.66 15.02 -5.66
C TRP A 295 1.74 14.83 -7.17
N ILE A 296 2.36 13.74 -7.61
CA ILE A 296 2.26 13.28 -8.99
C ILE A 296 1.08 12.33 -9.06
N THR A 297 -0.04 12.74 -9.64
CA THR A 297 -1.22 11.89 -9.78
C THR A 297 -1.21 11.06 -11.06
N GLU A 298 -0.34 11.39 -12.01
CA GLU A 298 -0.18 10.61 -13.23
C GLU A 298 1.22 10.78 -13.83
N VAL A 299 1.86 9.66 -14.15
CA VAL A 299 3.12 9.59 -14.89
C VAL A 299 3.32 8.17 -15.41
N GLY A 300 3.91 8.00 -16.59
CA GLY A 300 4.16 6.67 -17.15
C GLY A 300 4.90 6.69 -18.49
N TRP A 301 5.22 5.50 -18.98
CA TRP A 301 5.83 5.28 -20.29
C TRP A 301 5.14 4.11 -20.98
N SER A 302 4.99 4.23 -22.29
CA SER A 302 4.24 3.26 -23.09
C SER A 302 5.09 2.16 -23.68
N THR A 303 4.56 0.93 -23.70
CA THR A 303 5.11 -0.19 -24.46
C THR A 303 4.37 -0.44 -25.78
N CYS A 304 3.94 0.63 -26.45
CA CYS A 304 3.09 0.58 -27.65
C CYS A 304 3.72 -0.03 -28.90
N GLY A 305 5.04 -0.25 -28.92
CA GLY A 305 5.73 -0.83 -30.07
C GLY A 305 5.47 -0.05 -31.36
N SER A 306 5.10 -0.73 -32.44
CA SER A 306 4.80 -0.10 -33.73
C SER A 306 3.44 0.61 -33.81
N ALA A 307 2.60 0.54 -32.77
CA ALA A 307 1.29 1.18 -32.75
C ALA A 307 1.34 2.70 -32.50
N CYS A 308 2.51 3.22 -32.13
CA CYS A 308 2.75 4.63 -31.84
C CYS A 308 4.04 5.11 -32.52
N ALA A 309 4.30 6.42 -32.47
CA ALA A 309 5.54 6.98 -33.00
C ALA A 309 6.77 6.42 -32.23
N PRO A 310 7.89 6.10 -32.91
CA PRO A 310 9.01 5.36 -32.31
C PRO A 310 9.58 5.98 -31.02
N GLN A 311 9.54 7.30 -30.89
CA GLN A 311 10.02 7.99 -29.69
C GLN A 311 9.20 7.65 -28.44
N PHE A 312 7.91 7.33 -28.59
CA PHE A 312 7.01 6.96 -27.48
C PHE A 312 7.06 5.46 -27.16
N ALA A 313 7.57 4.63 -28.08
CA ALA A 313 7.57 3.18 -27.99
C ALA A 313 8.73 2.66 -27.12
N LYS A 314 8.55 2.63 -25.80
CA LYS A 314 9.53 2.00 -24.90
C LYS A 314 9.38 0.49 -24.94
N ASN A 315 10.46 -0.24 -24.70
CA ASN A 315 10.34 -1.66 -24.38
C ASN A 315 10.01 -1.87 -22.89
N GLY A 316 9.62 -3.09 -22.51
CA GLY A 316 9.24 -3.40 -21.13
C GLY A 316 10.36 -3.18 -20.10
N GLU A 317 11.63 -3.27 -20.51
CA GLU A 317 12.79 -3.00 -19.65
C GLU A 317 12.99 -1.51 -19.40
N GLU A 318 12.86 -0.68 -20.44
CA GLU A 318 12.90 0.78 -20.33
C GLU A 318 11.77 1.30 -19.45
N GLN A 319 10.54 0.84 -19.68
CA GLN A 319 9.37 1.21 -18.85
C GLN A 319 9.64 0.92 -17.37
N ALA A 320 10.11 -0.29 -17.04
CA ALA A 320 10.38 -0.69 -15.67
C ALA A 320 11.54 0.12 -15.03
N ASN A 321 12.57 0.46 -15.81
CA ASN A 321 13.66 1.32 -15.35
C ASN A 321 13.18 2.73 -15.05
N TYR A 322 12.41 3.34 -15.98
CA TYR A 322 11.96 4.71 -15.88
C TYR A 322 10.96 4.90 -14.75
N MET A 323 10.09 3.90 -14.52
CA MET A 323 9.22 3.88 -13.35
C MET A 323 10.04 3.97 -12.05
N VAL A 324 10.97 3.04 -11.81
CA VAL A 324 11.76 3.04 -10.56
C VAL A 324 12.54 4.35 -10.37
N ARG A 325 13.19 4.84 -11.44
CA ARG A 325 13.92 6.12 -11.43
C ARG A 325 12.99 7.28 -11.05
N THR A 326 11.80 7.35 -11.61
CA THR A 326 10.81 8.41 -11.34
C THR A 326 10.42 8.48 -9.88
N PHE A 327 10.09 7.35 -9.24
CA PHE A 327 9.74 7.34 -7.81
C PHE A 327 10.91 7.76 -6.93
N VAL A 328 12.13 7.33 -7.23
CA VAL A 328 13.33 7.72 -6.46
C VAL A 328 13.65 9.20 -6.63
N LEU A 329 13.51 9.73 -7.84
CA LEU A 329 13.70 11.16 -8.13
C LEU A 329 12.60 12.02 -7.49
N ALA A 330 11.36 11.55 -7.47
CA ALA A 330 10.25 12.18 -6.76
C ALA A 330 10.52 12.22 -5.25
N ALA A 331 10.96 11.11 -4.66
CA ALA A 331 11.38 11.07 -3.25
C ALA A 331 12.51 12.06 -2.96
N ALA A 332 13.49 12.15 -3.87
CA ALA A 332 14.62 13.08 -3.74
C ALA A 332 14.18 14.55 -3.81
N ALA A 333 13.12 14.85 -4.56
CA ALA A 333 12.51 16.17 -4.62
C ALA A 333 11.64 16.50 -3.41
N GLY A 334 11.31 15.52 -2.56
CA GLY A 334 10.40 15.66 -1.41
C GLY A 334 8.93 15.50 -1.76
N ILE A 335 8.62 14.83 -2.88
CA ILE A 335 7.25 14.47 -3.27
C ILE A 335 6.74 13.36 -2.36
N GLU A 336 5.51 13.49 -1.89
CA GLU A 336 4.91 12.57 -0.92
C GLU A 336 4.10 11.45 -1.57
N HIS A 337 3.66 11.64 -2.81
CA HIS A 337 2.82 10.68 -3.53
C HIS A 337 3.09 10.68 -5.04
N VAL A 338 3.17 9.48 -5.61
CA VAL A 338 3.22 9.23 -7.05
C VAL A 338 2.21 8.14 -7.42
N SER A 339 1.22 8.46 -8.25
CA SER A 339 0.31 7.52 -8.88
C SER A 339 0.81 7.20 -10.29
N TYR A 340 1.44 6.04 -10.45
CA TYR A 340 1.93 5.62 -11.76
C TYR A 340 0.77 5.16 -12.65
N PHE A 341 0.76 5.63 -13.90
CA PHE A 341 -0.22 5.25 -14.91
C PHE A 341 0.31 4.04 -15.67
N GLN A 342 -0.25 2.84 -15.52
CA GLN A 342 -1.44 2.42 -14.74
C GLN A 342 -1.34 0.92 -14.39
N LEU A 343 -2.33 0.32 -13.70
CA LEU A 343 -2.26 -1.09 -13.29
C LEU A 343 -2.39 -2.07 -14.48
N SER A 344 -3.41 -1.92 -15.32
CA SER A 344 -3.66 -2.78 -16.49
C SER A 344 -3.85 -1.98 -17.75
N ASP A 345 -3.38 -2.52 -18.88
CA ASP A 345 -3.52 -1.86 -20.18
C ASP A 345 -5.01 -1.60 -20.43
N LYS A 346 -5.33 -0.37 -20.85
CA LYS A 346 -6.72 0.07 -21.06
C LYS A 346 -7.09 -0.08 -22.54
N PHE A 347 -8.38 -0.30 -22.80
CA PHE A 347 -8.97 -0.30 -24.15
C PHE A 347 -8.33 -1.26 -25.16
N LYS A 348 -7.80 -2.41 -24.72
CA LYS A 348 -7.05 -3.34 -25.60
C LYS A 348 -5.88 -2.67 -26.33
N GLY A 349 -5.30 -1.63 -25.72
CA GLY A 349 -4.28 -0.78 -26.35
C GLY A 349 -4.83 0.16 -27.43
N GLY A 350 -6.14 0.42 -27.49
CA GLY A 350 -6.76 1.21 -28.56
C GLY A 350 -6.43 2.71 -28.57
N GLN A 351 -5.97 3.27 -27.45
CA GLN A 351 -5.55 4.67 -27.35
C GLN A 351 -4.04 4.76 -27.26
N GLN A 352 -3.39 5.24 -28.31
CA GLN A 352 -1.93 5.31 -28.39
C GLN A 352 -1.44 6.72 -28.05
N PRO A 353 -0.32 6.88 -27.31
CA PRO A 353 0.50 5.83 -26.70
C PRO A 353 -0.01 5.37 -25.32
N TRP A 354 -1.08 5.93 -24.77
CA TRP A 354 -1.43 5.78 -23.35
C TRP A 354 -1.89 4.37 -22.93
N GLY A 355 -2.70 3.70 -23.73
CA GLY A 355 -3.29 2.39 -23.43
C GLY A 355 -2.26 1.35 -22.98
N PRO A 356 -1.15 1.16 -23.73
CA PRO A 356 -0.07 0.23 -23.35
C PRO A 356 0.92 0.72 -22.27
N ALA A 357 0.62 1.79 -21.53
CA ALA A 357 1.51 2.32 -20.48
C ALA A 357 1.39 1.60 -19.14
N ALA A 358 0.52 0.58 -19.02
CA ALA A 358 0.32 -0.11 -17.76
C ALA A 358 1.44 -1.08 -17.42
N ILE A 359 1.44 -1.57 -16.18
CA ILE A 359 2.37 -2.58 -15.67
C ILE A 359 1.90 -4.03 -15.89
N LEU A 360 0.61 -4.24 -16.20
CA LEU A 360 0.05 -5.50 -16.68
C LEU A 360 -0.38 -5.35 -18.15
N ASN A 361 -0.29 -6.43 -18.91
CA ASN A 361 -0.89 -6.51 -20.25
C ASN A 361 -2.43 -6.59 -20.16
N ASP A 362 -3.12 -6.45 -21.29
CA ASP A 362 -4.59 -6.56 -21.40
C ASP A 362 -5.13 -7.93 -20.94
N ASP A 363 -4.32 -8.99 -21.08
CA ASP A 363 -4.63 -10.34 -20.58
C ASP A 363 -4.27 -10.54 -19.09
N LEU A 364 -3.91 -9.45 -18.40
CA LEU A 364 -3.46 -9.40 -17.01
C LEU A 364 -2.15 -10.14 -16.71
N SER A 365 -1.40 -10.55 -17.74
CA SER A 365 -0.04 -11.06 -17.56
C SER A 365 0.91 -9.93 -17.15
N PRO A 366 1.88 -10.19 -16.25
CA PRO A 366 2.76 -9.16 -15.73
C PRO A 366 3.81 -8.72 -16.77
N LYS A 367 3.99 -7.41 -16.93
CA LYS A 367 5.16 -6.83 -17.60
C LYS A 367 6.33 -6.73 -16.61
N PRO A 368 7.58 -6.51 -17.06
CA PRO A 368 8.72 -6.29 -16.15
C PRO A 368 8.50 -5.16 -15.14
N ALA A 369 7.67 -4.16 -15.49
CA ALA A 369 7.30 -3.08 -14.60
C ALA A 369 6.49 -3.55 -13.38
N TYR A 370 5.65 -4.59 -13.48
CA TYR A 370 4.88 -5.11 -12.35
C TYR A 370 5.81 -5.62 -11.23
N GLN A 371 6.81 -6.42 -11.59
CA GLN A 371 7.80 -6.95 -10.66
C GLN A 371 8.72 -5.84 -10.11
N ALA A 372 9.07 -4.87 -10.96
CA ALA A 372 9.87 -3.71 -10.56
C ALA A 372 9.14 -2.83 -9.52
N TYR A 373 7.83 -2.64 -9.68
CA TYR A 373 7.01 -1.89 -8.72
C TYR A 373 7.00 -2.60 -7.37
N GLY A 374 6.67 -3.89 -7.34
CA GLY A 374 6.65 -4.67 -6.10
C GLY A 374 8.00 -4.68 -5.39
N THR A 375 9.09 -4.85 -6.15
CA THR A 375 10.44 -4.78 -5.60
C THR A 375 10.72 -3.39 -5.01
N MET A 376 10.44 -2.32 -5.74
CA MET A 376 10.65 -0.95 -5.26
C MET A 376 9.87 -0.64 -3.97
N VAL A 377 8.58 -0.97 -3.95
CA VAL A 377 7.72 -0.80 -2.76
C VAL A 377 8.31 -1.57 -1.58
N SER A 378 8.70 -2.83 -1.79
CA SER A 378 9.32 -3.66 -0.74
C SER A 378 10.60 -3.05 -0.15
N GLN A 379 11.39 -2.35 -0.96
CA GLN A 379 12.65 -1.76 -0.51
C GLN A 379 12.45 -0.38 0.14
N LEU A 380 11.45 0.40 -0.29
CA LEU A 380 11.41 1.84 -0.04
C LEU A 380 10.16 2.34 0.69
N GLN A 381 9.07 1.58 0.83
CA GLN A 381 7.80 2.10 1.38
C GLN A 381 7.85 2.68 2.79
N PHE A 382 8.80 2.22 3.60
CA PHE A 382 9.03 2.74 4.95
C PHE A 382 10.35 3.48 5.07
N ALA A 383 11.07 3.61 3.96
CA ALA A 383 12.36 4.26 3.92
C ALA A 383 12.15 5.77 3.74
N ARG A 384 12.95 6.57 4.45
CA ARG A 384 12.97 8.02 4.30
C ARG A 384 14.17 8.41 3.44
N TYR A 385 13.96 9.25 2.44
CA TYR A 385 15.06 9.78 1.64
C TYR A 385 16.04 10.58 2.52
N GLN A 386 17.32 10.25 2.43
CA GLN A 386 18.40 10.88 3.22
C GLN A 386 19.21 11.88 2.39
N GLY A 387 19.40 11.59 1.10
CA GLY A 387 20.28 12.36 0.22
C GLY A 387 20.98 11.47 -0.80
N THR A 388 22.00 11.98 -1.46
CA THR A 388 22.82 11.20 -2.39
C THR A 388 23.97 10.48 -1.68
N GLY A 389 24.27 9.24 -2.09
CA GLY A 389 25.43 8.49 -1.60
C GLY A 389 26.75 8.97 -2.19
N SER A 390 27.88 8.49 -1.65
CA SER A 390 29.24 8.96 -1.97
C SER A 390 29.66 8.75 -3.44
N LEU A 391 29.03 7.80 -4.13
CA LEU A 391 29.29 7.50 -5.54
C LEU A 391 28.45 8.34 -6.51
N HIS A 392 27.53 9.17 -6.02
CA HIS A 392 26.69 9.99 -6.89
C HIS A 392 27.55 10.92 -7.77
N ARG A 393 27.29 10.92 -9.07
CA ARG A 393 27.90 11.81 -10.05
C ARG A 393 26.78 12.28 -10.98
N GLN A 394 26.42 13.56 -10.85
CA GLN A 394 25.35 14.18 -11.63
C GLN A 394 25.52 13.89 -13.13
N GLY A 395 24.46 13.48 -13.79
CA GLY A 395 24.45 13.16 -15.23
C GLY A 395 25.21 11.89 -15.62
N ILE A 396 25.76 11.13 -14.66
CA ILE A 396 26.57 9.92 -14.95
C ILE A 396 26.08 8.72 -14.14
N LEU A 397 26.09 8.82 -12.81
CA LEU A 397 25.79 7.74 -11.88
C LEU A 397 24.90 8.28 -10.76
N ALA A 398 23.66 7.81 -10.74
CA ALA A 398 22.76 8.06 -9.63
C ALA A 398 23.10 7.14 -8.45
N ASN A 399 23.06 7.71 -7.25
CA ASN A 399 23.22 6.98 -6.00
C ASN A 399 22.36 7.72 -4.96
N HIS A 400 21.14 7.22 -4.74
CA HIS A 400 20.15 7.81 -3.85
C HIS A 400 20.03 6.95 -2.60
N ARG A 401 20.27 7.56 -1.43
CA ARG A 401 20.27 6.86 -0.14
C ARG A 401 18.98 7.13 0.62
N PHE A 402 18.44 6.05 1.19
CA PHE A 402 17.29 6.05 2.08
C PHE A 402 17.66 5.41 3.41
N THR A 403 17.11 5.93 4.51
CA THR A 403 17.21 5.33 5.85
C THR A 403 15.98 4.49 6.14
N LEU A 404 16.18 3.29 6.65
CA LEU A 404 15.12 2.38 7.09
C LEU A 404 14.76 2.61 8.58
N PRO A 405 13.53 2.30 9.01
CA PRO A 405 13.12 2.45 10.41
C PRO A 405 13.92 1.59 11.40
N ASP A 406 14.53 0.50 10.91
CA ASP A 406 15.34 -0.41 11.71
C ASP A 406 16.80 0.06 11.87
N GLY A 407 17.13 1.28 11.43
CA GLY A 407 18.47 1.84 11.45
C GLY A 407 19.34 1.44 10.25
N GLY A 408 18.80 0.63 9.32
CA GLY A 408 19.48 0.29 8.07
C GLY A 408 19.42 1.40 7.02
N VAL A 409 20.07 1.14 5.90
CA VAL A 409 20.05 2.00 4.71
C VAL A 409 19.79 1.20 3.44
N VAL A 410 19.20 1.86 2.45
CA VAL A 410 19.08 1.36 1.08
C VAL A 410 19.64 2.42 0.14
N ASP A 411 20.66 2.08 -0.62
CA ASP A 411 21.15 2.90 -1.73
C ASP A 411 20.56 2.39 -3.05
N VAL A 412 19.94 3.26 -3.85
CA VAL A 412 19.43 2.94 -5.19
C VAL A 412 20.39 3.51 -6.24
N LEU A 413 20.88 2.65 -7.12
CA LEU A 413 21.97 2.94 -8.06
C LEU A 413 21.53 2.67 -9.50
N TRP A 414 21.82 3.59 -10.42
CA TRP A 414 21.76 3.38 -11.87
C TRP A 414 22.72 4.32 -12.59
N THR A 415 23.18 3.96 -13.78
CA THR A 415 23.82 4.91 -14.70
C THR A 415 22.76 5.58 -15.57
N ILE A 416 23.01 6.82 -16.00
CA ILE A 416 22.09 7.51 -16.90
C ILE A 416 22.05 6.84 -18.27
N SER A 417 23.22 6.37 -18.73
CA SER A 417 23.41 5.58 -19.94
C SER A 417 24.54 4.57 -19.78
N GLY A 418 24.46 3.46 -20.53
CA GLY A 418 25.53 2.45 -20.59
C GLY A 418 25.71 1.67 -19.27
N GLN A 419 26.92 1.14 -19.05
CA GLN A 419 27.25 0.38 -17.84
C GLN A 419 28.63 0.76 -17.28
N ARG A 420 28.82 0.60 -15.98
CA ARG A 420 30.06 0.91 -15.28
C ARG A 420 30.31 -0.03 -14.11
N ALA A 421 31.56 -0.47 -13.97
CA ALA A 421 32.01 -1.13 -12.76
C ALA A 421 32.29 -0.08 -11.66
N ILE A 422 31.77 -0.31 -10.47
CA ILE A 422 31.99 0.53 -9.29
C ILE A 422 32.43 -0.33 -8.11
N ASP A 423 33.13 0.30 -7.17
CA ASP A 423 33.47 -0.26 -5.87
C ASP A 423 32.57 0.41 -4.83
N PHE A 424 31.58 -0.34 -4.33
CA PHE A 424 30.58 0.16 -3.39
C PHE A 424 31.01 -0.16 -1.95
N PRO A 425 31.13 0.85 -1.07
CA PRO A 425 31.56 0.64 0.31
C PRO A 425 30.48 -0.06 1.14
N LEU A 426 30.88 -1.09 1.89
CA LEU A 426 30.01 -1.81 2.81
C LEU A 426 30.32 -1.43 4.27
N ALA A 427 29.28 -1.16 5.05
CA ALA A 427 29.40 -0.76 6.43
C ALA A 427 29.73 -1.96 7.33
N ALA A 428 30.75 -1.81 8.17
CA ALA A 428 31.11 -2.84 9.15
C ALA A 428 29.95 -3.09 10.13
N GLY A 429 29.73 -4.36 10.48
CA GLY A 429 28.67 -4.76 11.42
C GLY A 429 27.25 -4.79 10.84
N LEU A 430 27.06 -4.43 9.56
CA LEU A 430 25.79 -4.57 8.85
C LEU A 430 25.86 -5.76 7.88
N SER A 431 24.73 -6.45 7.70
CA SER A 431 24.57 -7.37 6.57
C SER A 431 24.25 -6.57 5.31
N ALA A 432 24.88 -6.90 4.19
CA ALA A 432 24.66 -6.23 2.91
C ALA A 432 24.09 -7.17 1.85
N THR A 433 23.10 -6.69 1.11
CA THR A 433 22.45 -7.44 0.03
C THR A 433 22.25 -6.53 -1.18
N LEU A 434 22.68 -7.01 -2.33
CA LEU A 434 22.26 -6.50 -3.63
C LEU A 434 20.89 -7.07 -3.96
N VAL A 435 19.92 -6.19 -4.21
CA VAL A 435 18.62 -6.52 -4.80
C VAL A 435 18.60 -5.95 -6.21
N GLU A 436 18.39 -6.79 -7.21
CA GLU A 436 18.16 -6.35 -8.58
C GLU A 436 16.73 -5.81 -8.73
N ARG A 437 16.48 -5.03 -9.80
CA ARG A 437 15.16 -4.42 -10.06
C ARG A 437 14.00 -5.43 -10.05
N ASP A 438 14.25 -6.67 -10.45
CA ASP A 438 13.28 -7.77 -10.47
C ASP A 438 13.20 -8.54 -9.15
N GLY A 439 13.92 -8.13 -8.12
CA GLY A 439 13.89 -8.78 -6.82
C GLY A 439 14.85 -9.96 -6.70
N ARG A 440 15.70 -10.25 -7.69
CA ARG A 440 16.79 -11.21 -7.51
C ARG A 440 17.80 -10.67 -6.50
N LEU A 441 18.23 -11.54 -5.58
CA LEU A 441 19.08 -11.16 -4.47
C LEU A 441 20.46 -11.78 -4.60
N ARG A 442 21.47 -11.02 -4.19
CA ARG A 442 22.84 -11.51 -4.02
C ARG A 442 23.45 -10.88 -2.78
N GLU A 443 24.02 -11.73 -1.95
CA GLU A 443 24.72 -11.29 -0.74
C GLU A 443 25.99 -10.55 -1.11
N LEU A 444 26.32 -9.55 -0.30
CA LEU A 444 27.57 -8.82 -0.40
C LEU A 444 28.34 -8.97 0.91
N GLY A 445 29.66 -9.11 0.82
CA GLY A 445 30.54 -9.28 1.97
C GLY A 445 31.85 -8.52 1.80
N GLY A 446 32.64 -8.46 2.87
CA GLY A 446 33.87 -7.66 2.92
C GLY A 446 33.61 -6.19 3.24
N GLY A 447 34.63 -5.34 3.06
CA GLY A 447 34.52 -3.88 3.24
C GLY A 447 34.04 -3.14 1.99
N THR A 448 34.11 -3.78 0.83
CA THR A 448 33.76 -3.19 -0.47
C THR A 448 33.21 -4.27 -1.39
N ALA A 449 32.13 -3.96 -2.12
CA ALA A 449 31.56 -4.81 -3.15
C ALA A 449 31.82 -4.24 -4.55
N ARG A 450 32.38 -5.05 -5.45
CA ARG A 450 32.50 -4.68 -6.86
C ARG A 450 31.19 -4.98 -7.60
N LEU A 451 30.57 -3.95 -8.16
CA LEU A 451 29.26 -4.02 -8.81
C LEU A 451 29.34 -3.51 -10.25
N THR A 452 28.57 -4.09 -11.15
CA THR A 452 28.30 -3.51 -12.47
C THR A 452 26.95 -2.82 -12.41
N VAL A 453 26.95 -1.50 -12.55
CA VAL A 453 25.73 -0.67 -12.57
C VAL A 453 25.44 -0.27 -14.02
N SER A 454 24.18 -0.38 -14.42
CA SER A 454 23.69 0.06 -15.72
C SER A 454 22.47 0.96 -15.55
N GLU A 455 21.77 1.27 -16.64
CA GLU A 455 20.48 1.96 -16.62
C GLU A 455 19.40 1.22 -15.83
N ARG A 456 19.64 -0.07 -15.52
CA ARG A 456 18.77 -0.90 -14.68
C ARG A 456 19.04 -0.63 -13.19
N PRO A 457 18.06 -0.11 -12.43
CA PRO A 457 18.25 0.19 -11.02
C PRO A 457 18.60 -1.04 -10.18
N LEU A 458 19.52 -0.84 -9.24
CA LEU A 458 19.92 -1.80 -8.22
C LEU A 458 19.67 -1.19 -6.83
N TYR A 459 19.29 -2.02 -5.86
CA TYR A 459 19.20 -1.62 -4.46
C TYR A 459 20.32 -2.29 -3.67
N ILE A 460 21.07 -1.52 -2.89
CA ILE A 460 22.03 -2.04 -1.92
C ILE A 460 21.46 -1.83 -0.54
N ARG A 461 20.92 -2.89 0.04
CA ARG A 461 20.32 -2.87 1.37
C ARG A 461 21.35 -3.28 2.40
N GLN A 462 21.60 -2.40 3.38
CA GLN A 462 22.50 -2.65 4.50
C GLN A 462 21.74 -2.46 5.80
N VAL A 463 21.54 -3.53 6.57
CA VAL A 463 20.70 -3.50 7.78
C VAL A 463 21.45 -3.96 9.03
N PRO A 464 21.06 -3.47 10.22
CA PRO A 464 21.54 -3.97 11.50
C PRO A 464 21.07 -5.41 11.72
N GLY A 465 21.96 -6.22 12.27
CA GLY A 465 21.76 -7.66 12.39
C GLY A 465 22.90 -8.32 11.66
N GLY A 466 23.86 -8.81 12.45
CA GLY A 466 24.96 -9.60 11.93
C GLY A 466 24.46 -10.86 11.23
N SER A 467 25.39 -11.66 10.75
CA SER A 467 25.11 -13.05 10.41
C SER A 467 25.47 -13.91 11.61
N ARG A 468 24.61 -14.88 11.95
CA ARG A 468 24.93 -15.94 12.89
C ARG A 468 24.98 -17.25 12.13
N SER A 469 26.16 -17.85 12.06
CA SER A 469 26.40 -19.15 11.44
C SER A 469 26.27 -20.28 12.47
N PHE A 470 25.74 -21.43 12.02
CA PHE A 470 25.51 -22.63 12.82
C PHE A 470 26.32 -23.76 12.21
N ALA A 471 27.33 -24.23 12.93
CA ALA A 471 28.24 -25.28 12.45
C ALA A 471 27.51 -26.63 12.27
N GLU A 472 26.44 -26.84 13.05
CA GLU A 472 25.62 -28.05 13.06
C GLU A 472 24.91 -28.29 11.73
N THR A 473 24.53 -27.22 11.03
CA THR A 473 23.81 -27.29 9.74
C THR A 473 24.56 -26.66 8.57
N GLY A 474 25.66 -25.97 8.85
CA GLY A 474 26.39 -25.16 7.86
C GLY A 474 25.63 -23.92 7.40
N GLN A 475 24.47 -23.62 7.99
CA GLN A 475 23.61 -22.50 7.58
C GLN A 475 23.86 -21.26 8.42
N SER A 476 23.38 -20.12 7.93
CA SER A 476 23.43 -18.85 8.66
C SER A 476 22.06 -18.17 8.68
N ILE A 477 21.79 -17.41 9.73
CA ILE A 477 20.63 -16.52 9.85
C ILE A 477 21.15 -15.09 9.94
N ARG A 478 20.46 -14.13 9.31
CA ARG A 478 20.89 -12.73 9.29
C ARG A 478 19.73 -11.75 9.20
N GLY A 479 20.03 -10.45 9.30
CA GLY A 479 19.09 -9.38 8.98
C GLY A 479 17.76 -9.51 9.74
N SER A 480 16.63 -9.36 9.04
CA SER A 480 15.30 -9.46 9.65
C SER A 480 15.00 -10.86 10.17
N PHE A 481 15.46 -11.93 9.51
CA PHE A 481 15.30 -13.30 9.99
C PHE A 481 16.07 -13.52 11.29
N LEU A 482 17.30 -12.99 11.43
CA LEU A 482 18.05 -13.12 12.68
C LEU A 482 17.37 -12.36 13.80
N ARG A 483 16.95 -11.11 13.56
CA ARG A 483 16.22 -10.32 14.56
C ARG A 483 14.93 -11.02 15.00
N THR A 484 14.18 -11.59 14.06
CA THR A 484 12.95 -12.34 14.36
C THR A 484 13.26 -13.61 15.13
N TRP A 485 14.32 -14.34 14.75
CA TRP A 485 14.75 -15.55 15.44
C TRP A 485 15.16 -15.25 16.88
N GLU A 486 16.02 -14.25 17.11
CA GLU A 486 16.49 -13.85 18.44
C GLU A 486 15.35 -13.36 19.34
N ARG A 487 14.46 -12.52 18.81
CA ARG A 487 13.31 -11.99 19.57
C ARG A 487 12.27 -13.06 19.87
N GLY A 488 12.04 -14.00 18.96
CA GLY A 488 10.97 -15.00 19.05
C GLY A 488 11.35 -16.29 19.81
N GLY A 489 12.46 -16.28 20.56
CA GLY A 489 12.88 -17.41 21.41
C GLY A 489 13.92 -18.34 20.78
N GLY A 490 14.43 -17.98 19.59
CA GLY A 490 15.59 -18.58 18.94
C GLY A 490 15.55 -20.10 18.84
N LEU A 491 16.62 -20.73 19.29
CA LEU A 491 16.81 -22.19 19.18
C LEU A 491 15.70 -22.99 19.86
N ALA A 492 15.13 -22.48 20.96
CA ALA A 492 14.09 -23.19 21.69
C ALA A 492 12.77 -23.23 20.94
N ILE A 493 12.44 -22.18 20.19
CA ILE A 493 11.15 -22.03 19.51
C ILE A 493 11.24 -22.45 18.04
N TYR A 494 12.24 -21.96 17.31
CA TYR A 494 12.34 -22.17 15.87
C TYR A 494 13.29 -23.30 15.50
N GLY A 495 14.32 -23.54 16.33
CA GLY A 495 15.37 -24.51 16.05
C GLY A 495 16.48 -23.95 15.18
N LEU A 496 17.36 -24.85 14.73
CA LEU A 496 18.46 -24.52 13.82
C LEU A 496 17.94 -24.20 12.42
N PRO A 497 18.58 -23.28 11.67
CA PRO A 497 18.31 -23.11 10.24
C PRO A 497 18.78 -24.37 9.50
N ILE A 498 17.91 -24.96 8.68
CA ILE A 498 18.18 -26.19 7.92
C ILE A 498 18.37 -25.93 6.43
N THR A 499 18.09 -24.71 5.97
CA THR A 499 18.30 -24.28 4.58
C THR A 499 18.99 -22.91 4.54
N PRO A 500 19.61 -22.54 3.41
CA PRO A 500 19.87 -21.12 3.14
C PRO A 500 18.55 -20.37 2.95
N GLU A 501 18.61 -19.04 2.99
CA GLU A 501 17.54 -18.19 2.48
C GLU A 501 17.37 -18.45 0.97
N ARG A 502 16.13 -18.62 0.51
CA ARG A 502 15.81 -18.87 -0.89
C ARG A 502 14.45 -18.33 -1.28
N LEU A 503 14.23 -18.12 -2.57
CA LEU A 503 12.92 -17.75 -3.09
C LEU A 503 12.03 -19.00 -3.15
N GLU A 504 10.85 -18.93 -2.53
CA GLU A 504 9.80 -19.95 -2.66
C GLU A 504 8.46 -19.28 -2.95
N ARG A 505 7.63 -19.96 -3.75
CA ARG A 505 6.25 -19.56 -3.99
C ARG A 505 5.37 -20.04 -2.85
N GLY A 506 4.73 -19.11 -2.14
CA GLY A 506 3.78 -19.38 -1.07
C GLY A 506 2.47 -20.00 -1.56
N SER A 507 1.64 -20.46 -0.62
CA SER A 507 0.30 -21.02 -0.88
C SER A 507 -0.70 -20.01 -1.47
N ASP A 508 -0.43 -18.71 -1.30
CA ASP A 508 -1.13 -17.59 -1.92
C ASP A 508 -0.61 -17.27 -3.34
N GLY A 509 0.34 -18.04 -3.87
CA GLY A 509 0.91 -17.87 -5.20
C GLY A 509 1.99 -16.78 -5.31
N VAL A 510 2.32 -16.11 -4.20
CA VAL A 510 3.32 -15.03 -4.19
C VAL A 510 4.70 -15.59 -3.82
N GLU A 511 5.72 -15.23 -4.61
CA GLU A 511 7.11 -15.59 -4.32
C GLU A 511 7.69 -14.68 -3.24
N ARG A 512 8.36 -15.29 -2.26
CA ARG A 512 9.03 -14.57 -1.18
C ARG A 512 10.29 -15.27 -0.75
N ILE A 513 11.20 -14.52 -0.13
CA ILE A 513 12.36 -15.11 0.52
C ILE A 513 11.86 -15.89 1.72
N VAL A 514 12.27 -17.15 1.81
CA VAL A 514 12.01 -18.00 2.95
C VAL A 514 13.29 -18.63 3.47
N GLN A 515 13.26 -19.01 4.74
CA GLN A 515 14.28 -19.88 5.31
C GLN A 515 13.59 -20.90 6.20
N TRP A 516 13.96 -22.16 6.03
CA TRP A 516 13.45 -23.25 6.85
C TRP A 516 14.34 -23.46 8.07
N PHE A 517 13.67 -23.66 9.19
CA PHE A 517 14.24 -24.03 10.48
C PHE A 517 13.72 -25.40 10.87
N GLU A 518 14.32 -26.05 11.87
CA GLU A 518 13.89 -27.40 12.27
C GLU A 518 12.38 -27.47 12.57
N ARG A 519 11.78 -26.40 13.11
CA ARG A 519 10.38 -26.41 13.58
C ARG A 519 9.43 -25.57 12.74
N THR A 520 9.92 -24.69 11.88
CA THR A 520 9.05 -23.78 11.12
C THR A 520 9.72 -23.22 9.87
N ARG A 521 9.01 -22.38 9.13
CA ARG A 521 9.50 -21.58 8.00
C ARG A 521 9.33 -20.10 8.32
N PHE A 522 10.37 -19.30 8.13
CA PHE A 522 10.25 -17.85 8.10
C PHE A 522 9.98 -17.39 6.69
N GLU A 523 9.09 -16.41 6.57
CA GLU A 523 8.66 -15.82 5.31
C GLU A 523 8.91 -14.33 5.37
N SER A 524 9.62 -13.79 4.38
CA SER A 524 9.89 -12.36 4.28
C SER A 524 8.65 -11.64 3.75
N HIS A 525 8.17 -10.64 4.51
CA HIS A 525 7.07 -9.76 4.13
C HIS A 525 7.49 -8.30 4.23
N PRO A 526 8.40 -7.85 3.35
CA PRO A 526 8.93 -6.49 3.38
C PRO A 526 7.87 -5.40 3.21
N GLN A 527 6.67 -5.76 2.76
CA GLN A 527 5.49 -4.89 2.75
C GLN A 527 4.96 -4.49 4.12
N TYR A 528 5.41 -5.14 5.19
CA TYR A 528 5.01 -4.81 6.55
C TYR A 528 6.19 -4.22 7.32
N ARG A 529 5.89 -3.36 8.29
CA ARG A 529 6.92 -2.84 9.21
C ARG A 529 7.31 -3.92 10.20
N SER A 530 8.58 -3.92 10.62
CA SER A 530 9.00 -4.73 11.77
C SER A 530 8.15 -4.41 13.00
N PRO A 531 7.71 -5.41 13.79
CA PRO A 531 8.12 -6.82 13.80
C PRO A 531 7.50 -7.74 12.73
N ASN A 532 6.55 -7.25 11.92
CA ASN A 532 5.73 -8.05 11.00
C ASN A 532 6.36 -8.21 9.61
N ASP A 533 7.57 -7.69 9.40
CA ASP A 533 8.35 -7.83 8.17
C ASP A 533 8.84 -9.27 7.92
N VAL A 534 8.64 -10.15 8.91
CA VAL A 534 8.85 -11.60 8.84
C VAL A 534 7.65 -12.28 9.48
N LEU A 535 7.00 -13.18 8.73
CA LEU A 535 5.92 -14.01 9.26
C LEU A 535 6.37 -15.45 9.39
N ILE A 536 5.73 -16.17 10.31
CA ILE A 536 5.93 -17.60 10.51
C ILE A 536 4.93 -18.34 9.64
N GLY A 537 5.43 -19.22 8.78
CA GLY A 537 4.62 -19.99 7.84
C GLY A 537 3.60 -20.90 8.54
N LEU A 538 2.51 -21.21 7.83
CA LEU A 538 1.39 -22.03 8.34
C LEU A 538 1.74 -23.53 8.35
N VAL A 539 2.89 -23.87 8.91
CA VAL A 539 3.47 -25.22 8.85
C VAL A 539 2.61 -26.29 9.53
N GLY A 540 1.73 -25.93 10.47
CA GLY A 540 0.78 -26.88 11.05
C GLY A 540 -0.36 -27.22 10.08
N VAL A 541 -0.89 -26.21 9.39
CA VAL A 541 -1.89 -26.40 8.31
C VAL A 541 -1.31 -27.23 7.17
N GLU A 542 -0.10 -26.87 6.71
CA GLU A 542 0.58 -27.56 5.60
C GLU A 542 0.89 -29.01 5.94
N TYR A 543 1.30 -29.29 7.18
CA TYR A 543 1.58 -30.65 7.63
C TYR A 543 0.33 -31.53 7.60
N LEU A 544 -0.80 -31.07 8.16
CA LEU A 544 -2.06 -31.81 8.12
C LEU A 544 -2.53 -32.05 6.68
N ALA A 545 -2.45 -31.04 5.82
CA ALA A 545 -2.81 -31.16 4.42
C ALA A 545 -1.97 -32.22 3.68
N ARG A 546 -0.65 -32.31 3.96
CA ARG A 546 0.21 -33.37 3.40
C ARG A 546 -0.15 -34.77 3.88
N GLN A 547 -0.81 -34.89 5.04
CA GLN A 547 -1.36 -36.16 5.52
C GLN A 547 -2.77 -36.45 4.96
N GLY A 548 -3.29 -35.60 4.06
CA GLY A 548 -4.64 -35.73 3.51
C GLY A 548 -5.75 -35.29 4.48
N LEU A 549 -5.41 -34.51 5.51
CA LEU A 549 -6.36 -34.01 6.50
C LEU A 549 -6.64 -32.51 6.28
N ASP A 550 -7.90 -32.15 6.05
CA ASP A 550 -8.35 -30.75 6.14
C ASP A 550 -8.63 -30.42 7.61
N TRP A 551 -7.85 -29.50 8.18
CA TRP A 551 -7.99 -29.12 9.58
C TRP A 551 -9.40 -28.59 9.91
N ARG A 552 -10.11 -27.99 8.94
CA ARG A 552 -11.48 -27.50 9.13
C ARG A 552 -12.51 -28.61 9.35
N SER A 553 -12.16 -29.84 9.01
CA SER A 553 -12.99 -31.02 9.23
C SER A 553 -12.71 -31.70 10.58
N LEU A 554 -11.71 -31.23 11.33
CA LEU A 554 -11.39 -31.79 12.64
C LEU A 554 -12.51 -31.50 13.65
N PRO A 555 -12.71 -32.38 14.66
CA PRO A 555 -13.72 -32.16 15.69
C PRO A 555 -13.54 -30.83 16.41
N THR A 556 -14.62 -30.04 16.48
CA THR A 556 -14.66 -28.74 17.15
C THR A 556 -15.40 -28.82 18.49
N VAL A 557 -15.26 -27.78 19.31
CA VAL A 557 -15.94 -27.65 20.60
C VAL A 557 -16.74 -26.35 20.68
N ASP A 558 -17.79 -26.34 21.49
CA ASP A 558 -18.69 -25.18 21.67
C ASP A 558 -18.24 -24.22 22.79
N GLY A 559 -17.18 -24.58 23.51
CA GLY A 559 -16.63 -23.78 24.60
C GLY A 559 -15.40 -24.43 25.20
N ALA A 560 -14.87 -23.85 26.28
CA ALA A 560 -13.71 -24.39 26.99
C ALA A 560 -13.98 -24.46 28.50
N PRO A 561 -13.51 -25.50 29.20
CA PRO A 561 -13.66 -25.62 30.64
C PRO A 561 -12.77 -24.61 31.40
N ALA A 562 -13.03 -24.46 32.70
CA ALA A 562 -12.25 -23.57 33.56
C ALA A 562 -10.75 -23.91 33.51
N GLY A 563 -9.91 -22.88 33.32
CA GLY A 563 -8.45 -23.04 33.14
C GLY A 563 -8.01 -23.19 31.68
N CYS A 564 -8.93 -23.39 30.74
CA CYS A 564 -8.67 -23.38 29.31
C CYS A 564 -9.09 -22.05 28.66
N ARG A 565 -8.59 -21.80 27.44
CA ARG A 565 -9.01 -20.67 26.59
C ARG A 565 -9.78 -21.20 25.39
N TYR A 566 -10.93 -20.63 25.09
CA TYR A 566 -11.68 -20.92 23.87
C TYR A 566 -11.33 -19.92 22.76
N PHE A 567 -11.23 -20.40 21.52
CA PHE A 567 -10.99 -19.58 20.34
C PHE A 567 -12.18 -19.72 19.38
N PRO A 568 -13.10 -18.74 19.34
CA PRO A 568 -14.28 -18.81 18.46
C PRO A 568 -13.92 -18.82 16.97
N GLU A 569 -12.75 -18.28 16.59
CA GLU A 569 -12.28 -18.19 15.21
C GLU A 569 -12.06 -19.57 14.58
N THR A 570 -11.65 -20.55 15.39
CA THR A 570 -11.38 -21.92 14.94
C THR A 570 -12.26 -22.95 15.65
N ARG A 571 -13.05 -22.54 16.65
CA ARG A 571 -13.87 -23.40 17.52
C ARG A 571 -13.08 -24.50 18.23
N HIS A 572 -11.87 -24.16 18.68
CA HIS A 572 -11.01 -25.05 19.46
C HIS A 572 -10.67 -24.49 20.83
N SER A 573 -10.33 -25.39 21.76
CA SER A 573 -9.89 -25.06 23.10
C SER A 573 -8.38 -25.24 23.27
N LEU A 574 -7.79 -24.41 24.13
CA LEU A 574 -6.39 -24.50 24.52
C LEU A 574 -6.29 -24.63 26.03
N CYS A 575 -5.91 -25.83 26.47
CA CYS A 575 -5.83 -26.21 27.88
C CYS A 575 -4.38 -26.39 28.36
N PRO A 576 -4.12 -26.38 29.67
CA PRO A 576 -2.84 -26.83 30.21
C PRO A 576 -2.52 -28.28 29.78
N PRO A 577 -1.25 -28.61 29.51
CA PRO A 577 -0.07 -27.76 29.68
C PRO A 577 0.19 -26.80 28.50
N PHE A 578 -0.42 -27.02 27.33
CA PHE A 578 -0.14 -26.26 26.10
C PHE A 578 -0.48 -24.77 26.20
N ARG A 579 -1.57 -24.41 26.86
CA ARG A 579 -1.96 -23.01 27.10
C ARG A 579 -0.83 -22.19 27.70
N ALA A 580 -0.25 -22.70 28.78
CA ALA A 580 0.77 -21.98 29.52
C ALA A 580 2.06 -21.82 28.68
N TYR A 581 2.39 -22.81 27.85
CA TYR A 581 3.51 -22.70 26.91
C TYR A 581 3.23 -21.69 25.78
N TRP A 582 2.04 -21.73 25.18
CA TRP A 582 1.62 -20.82 24.11
C TRP A 582 1.69 -19.35 24.59
N GLU A 583 1.12 -19.06 25.76
CA GLU A 583 1.08 -17.70 26.32
C GLU A 583 2.47 -17.15 26.62
N ARG A 584 3.39 -17.99 27.12
CA ARG A 584 4.77 -17.55 27.47
C ARG A 584 5.69 -17.38 26.26
N ASN A 585 5.43 -18.06 25.15
CA ASN A 585 6.37 -18.15 24.02
C ASN A 585 5.90 -17.41 22.76
N GLY A 586 5.09 -16.36 22.93
CA GLY A 586 4.70 -15.43 21.87
C GLY A 586 3.29 -15.62 21.29
N GLY A 587 2.55 -16.62 21.76
CA GLY A 587 1.13 -16.79 21.49
C GLY A 587 0.76 -16.75 20.01
N LEU A 588 -0.23 -15.92 19.66
CA LEU A 588 -0.85 -15.88 18.34
C LEU A 588 0.15 -15.53 17.23
N ALA A 589 1.08 -14.60 17.50
CA ALA A 589 2.07 -14.17 16.52
C ALA A 589 3.05 -15.29 16.15
N THR A 590 3.42 -16.14 17.11
CA THR A 590 4.38 -17.24 16.89
C THR A 590 3.69 -18.50 16.38
N PHE A 591 2.60 -18.92 17.01
CA PHE A 591 2.01 -20.24 16.82
C PHE A 591 0.68 -20.22 16.05
N GLY A 592 0.03 -19.07 15.96
CA GLY A 592 -1.32 -18.96 15.40
C GLY A 592 -2.39 -19.55 16.33
N PHE A 593 -3.59 -19.68 15.80
CA PHE A 593 -4.73 -20.29 16.50
C PHE A 593 -4.54 -21.81 16.65
N PRO A 594 -5.10 -22.43 17.72
CA PRO A 594 -5.26 -23.88 17.74
C PRO A 594 -6.23 -24.31 16.64
N ILE A 595 -5.89 -25.37 15.92
CA ILE A 595 -6.68 -25.92 14.80
C ILE A 595 -7.09 -27.38 15.04
N SER A 596 -6.85 -27.88 16.26
CA SER A 596 -7.31 -29.18 16.72
C SER A 596 -7.52 -29.16 18.22
N GLU A 597 -8.29 -30.11 18.75
CA GLU A 597 -8.16 -30.51 20.16
C GLU A 597 -6.90 -31.36 20.37
N PRO A 598 -6.43 -31.53 21.63
CA PRO A 598 -5.35 -32.46 21.94
C PRO A 598 -5.72 -33.91 21.55
N THR A 599 -4.82 -34.59 20.87
CA THR A 599 -4.94 -36.00 20.47
C THR A 599 -3.68 -36.78 20.86
N ASN A 600 -3.76 -38.11 20.95
CA ASN A 600 -2.59 -38.94 21.22
C ASN A 600 -1.99 -39.44 19.90
N GLU A 601 -0.73 -39.11 19.65
CA GLU A 601 -0.01 -39.51 18.44
C GLU A 601 1.35 -40.14 18.78
N THR A 602 1.78 -41.08 17.95
CA THR A 602 3.13 -41.62 17.98
C THR A 602 4.11 -40.62 17.37
N VAL A 603 5.08 -40.16 18.15
CA VAL A 603 6.12 -39.20 17.72
C VAL A 603 7.40 -39.93 17.28
N GLU A 604 8.42 -39.20 16.82
CA GLU A 604 9.61 -39.73 16.13
C GLU A 604 10.42 -40.81 16.87
N ASN A 605 10.33 -40.89 18.19
CA ASN A 605 11.02 -41.91 19.00
C ASN A 605 10.15 -43.13 19.32
N GLY A 606 9.00 -43.29 18.65
CA GLY A 606 8.07 -44.39 18.86
C GLY A 606 7.19 -44.26 20.10
N ARG A 607 7.30 -43.16 20.86
CA ARG A 607 6.44 -42.89 22.01
C ARG A 607 5.11 -42.30 21.57
N THR A 608 4.03 -42.66 22.25
CA THR A 608 2.73 -41.98 22.12
C THR A 608 2.66 -40.83 23.10
N LEU A 609 2.49 -39.61 22.59
CA LEU A 609 2.37 -38.38 23.38
C LEU A 609 1.06 -37.67 23.05
N SER A 610 0.57 -36.86 23.99
CA SER A 610 -0.48 -35.91 23.68
C SER A 610 0.10 -34.79 22.81
N VAL A 611 -0.56 -34.47 21.71
CA VAL A 611 -0.16 -33.43 20.76
C VAL A 611 -1.35 -32.53 20.42
N GLN A 612 -1.08 -31.28 20.09
CA GLN A 612 -2.10 -30.35 19.60
C GLN A 612 -1.55 -29.53 18.42
N TYR A 613 -2.36 -29.38 17.37
CA TYR A 613 -2.00 -28.60 16.18
C TYR A 613 -2.44 -27.15 16.33
N PHE A 614 -1.58 -26.27 15.85
CA PHE A 614 -1.80 -24.85 15.68
C PHE A 614 -1.55 -24.49 14.22
N GLU A 615 -1.98 -23.31 13.77
CA GLU A 615 -1.76 -22.88 12.39
C GLU A 615 -0.27 -22.96 11.98
N ARG A 616 0.64 -22.60 12.90
CA ARG A 616 2.08 -22.42 12.63
C ARG A 616 2.99 -23.39 13.41
N ALA A 617 2.43 -24.37 14.12
CA ALA A 617 3.20 -25.31 14.93
C ALA A 617 2.40 -26.56 15.33
N ARG A 618 3.11 -27.56 15.87
CA ARG A 618 2.50 -28.67 16.63
C ARG A 618 3.22 -28.81 17.96
N PHE A 619 2.45 -28.88 19.04
CA PHE A 619 2.98 -29.02 20.40
C PHE A 619 2.91 -30.48 20.83
N GLU A 620 3.88 -30.91 21.64
CA GLU A 620 3.98 -32.25 22.21
C GLU A 620 4.11 -32.15 23.73
N ASP A 621 3.32 -32.93 24.47
CA ASP A 621 3.41 -33.03 25.92
C ASP A 621 4.32 -34.19 26.34
N HIS A 622 5.45 -33.86 26.97
CA HIS A 622 6.45 -34.78 27.49
C HIS A 622 6.38 -34.79 29.04
N PRO A 623 5.45 -35.57 29.64
CA PRO A 623 5.19 -35.51 31.09
C PRO A 623 6.38 -35.95 31.96
N ASP A 624 7.32 -36.70 31.39
CA ASP A 624 8.54 -37.15 32.09
C ASP A 624 9.58 -36.06 32.26
N LEU A 625 9.41 -34.91 31.58
CA LEU A 625 10.32 -33.77 31.68
C LEU A 625 9.85 -32.80 32.75
N ALA A 626 10.81 -32.04 33.30
CA ALA A 626 10.52 -30.96 34.22
C ALA A 626 9.51 -29.97 33.59
N PRO A 627 8.61 -29.33 34.38
CA PRO A 627 7.55 -28.47 33.84
C PRO A 627 8.02 -27.38 32.87
N ALA A 628 9.24 -26.87 33.02
CA ALA A 628 9.83 -25.88 32.12
C ALA A 628 10.10 -26.42 30.70
N ASN A 629 10.35 -27.73 30.57
CA ASN A 629 10.69 -28.41 29.31
C ASN A 629 9.62 -29.43 28.87
N ARG A 630 8.51 -29.51 29.60
CA ARG A 630 7.43 -30.49 29.40
C ARG A 630 6.77 -30.33 28.03
N VAL A 631 6.49 -29.11 27.60
CA VAL A 631 5.95 -28.87 26.25
C VAL A 631 7.11 -28.63 25.29
N GLN A 632 7.14 -29.41 24.21
CA GLN A 632 8.10 -29.26 23.13
C GLN A 632 7.39 -29.03 21.80
N LEU A 633 8.11 -28.44 20.85
CA LEU A 633 7.62 -28.21 19.49
C LEU A 633 8.14 -29.28 18.56
N SER A 634 7.22 -29.89 17.81
CA SER A 634 7.57 -30.83 16.75
C SER A 634 8.44 -30.17 15.69
N ARG A 635 9.33 -30.95 15.10
CA ARG A 635 10.24 -30.51 14.03
C ARG A 635 9.54 -30.47 12.67
N LEU A 636 8.39 -29.78 12.58
CA LEU A 636 7.58 -29.74 11.36
C LEU A 636 8.34 -29.15 10.17
N GLY A 637 9.29 -28.24 10.41
CA GLY A 637 10.13 -27.69 9.35
C GLY A 637 11.01 -28.77 8.69
N ILE A 638 11.58 -29.71 9.46
CA ILE A 638 12.30 -30.86 8.88
C ILE A 638 11.38 -31.73 8.02
N ARG A 639 10.13 -31.90 8.46
CA ARG A 639 9.14 -32.75 7.75
C ARG A 639 8.59 -32.09 6.49
N LEU A 640 8.65 -30.76 6.41
CA LEU A 640 8.03 -29.98 5.37
C LEU A 640 9.00 -29.38 4.36
N ALA A 641 10.25 -29.14 4.76
CA ALA A 641 11.26 -28.57 3.88
C ALA A 641 11.38 -29.42 2.59
N PRO A 642 11.33 -28.78 1.40
CA PRO A 642 11.46 -29.46 0.12
C PRO A 642 12.87 -29.99 -0.17
#